data_AF-A0A069QJI6-F1
#
_entry.id   AF-A0A069QJI6-F1
#
_cell.length_a   1.000
_cell.length_b   1.000
_cell.length_c   1.000
_cell.angle_alpha   90.00
_cell.angle_beta   90.00
_cell.angle_gamma   90.00
#
_symmetry.space_group_name_H-M   'P 1'
#
loop_
_entity.id
_entity.type
_entity.pdbx_description
1 polymer ?
#
loop_
_entity_poly.entity_id
_entity_poly.type
_entity_poly.pdbx_seq_one_letter_code
_entity_poly.pdbx_strand_id
1 'polypeptide(L)'
;MDHIIANKVAFRYQALFIDIDREQIQHPHVPSSAALALVSRLNGCGYGVDEPLLQALYMASDQQLESVFSVISDVLGLKLNWAPLVKAWDTPTGEGLIDHFITFAANNSKDRLNLQGTTLPCGHFIPTGTFPLERYNGCPFCGKPFVTSTTIYEGQGKKLKPLHLFTRTDLMRELRTLLASPTPLDATQAQSVAQLLMLFDLPSDVTIAMKETAMIAIKALVASGKGEQATGLFESPADILRFLWYEKNGCARIIEPRTLIANARGLHWHMAPQENRANEAGEAMRERLKLKYSRAYCRLVATWMNAIPLPEEKSAEAMHAKRGMWVRMIRALRLAEYARKKGFERLTSLLDVFYCQAYTPWLGTLDKARRANDAQLTLSLLSKRPGLFARCLFSTMLSFDSQSTLAAFEGIVHQLPTRLLLSLNDAAVAYFDPERMRLARPITGVMHNLDPHPLLAFYDEAQLKQMVADVNAMYKRAMKSRYAKQSHCAGGTVYIDPRLYQVPIGVGDRSNTVQDASCALQGTRFKVKGNAVRLFMQWGKGLPAQHLDMDLSARIALDKKEVRECAYFNLRCPGAKHSGDIQHIPEQVGTAEYIELNLNELEKTGARYVTFSCNAYSTGALSPNLMVGWMNSAYPMTVSDKDGVAYDPSCVQFMVRVSEANLSKGLVFGVLKVAQREIVWLEMPFSSQTILGADASSIEALLKRLEEKTAVGELLEIRAEVQGMTLVSSENDANERYNYQWALNTAEVSKLLLG
;
A
#
# COMPACT_ATOMS: atom_id res chain seq x y z
N MET A 1 4.58 -21.37 -16.39
CA MET A 1 4.90 -20.18 -15.57
C MET A 1 4.00 -19.02 -15.97
N ASP A 2 3.75 -18.85 -17.26
CA ASP A 2 2.98 -17.74 -17.85
C ASP A 2 1.52 -17.66 -17.36
N HIS A 3 0.77 -18.78 -17.36
CA HIS A 3 -0.62 -18.80 -16.85
C HIS A 3 -0.75 -18.45 -15.37
N ILE A 4 0.26 -18.75 -14.54
CA ILE A 4 0.27 -18.43 -13.09
C ILE A 4 0.38 -16.93 -12.90
N ILE A 5 1.33 -16.29 -13.60
CA ILE A 5 1.53 -14.83 -13.55
C ILE A 5 0.28 -14.12 -14.06
N ALA A 6 -0.26 -14.57 -15.19
CA ALA A 6 -1.46 -14.01 -15.82
C ALA A 6 -2.68 -14.09 -14.88
N ASN A 7 -2.95 -15.26 -14.29
CA ASN A 7 -4.07 -15.44 -13.36
C ASN A 7 -3.89 -14.65 -12.06
N LYS A 8 -2.66 -14.52 -11.55
CA LYS A 8 -2.40 -13.70 -10.36
C LYS A 8 -2.73 -12.23 -10.59
N VAL A 9 -2.47 -11.72 -11.79
CA VAL A 9 -2.86 -10.35 -12.16
C VAL A 9 -4.37 -10.26 -12.41
N ALA A 10 -4.96 -11.19 -13.17
CA ALA A 10 -6.40 -11.20 -13.47
C ALA A 10 -7.26 -11.24 -12.19
N PHE A 11 -6.86 -12.02 -11.19
CA PHE A 11 -7.65 -12.20 -9.96
C PHE A 11 -7.80 -10.91 -9.15
N ARG A 12 -6.83 -9.98 -9.23
CA ARG A 12 -6.91 -8.64 -8.63
C ARG A 12 -8.07 -7.82 -9.17
N TYR A 13 -8.45 -8.08 -10.42
CA TYR A 13 -9.55 -7.44 -11.14
C TYR A 13 -10.83 -8.28 -11.15
N GLN A 14 -10.98 -9.21 -10.20
CA GLN A 14 -12.12 -10.14 -10.14
C GLN A 14 -12.31 -10.90 -11.47
N ALA A 15 -11.20 -11.37 -12.04
CA ALA A 15 -11.21 -12.11 -13.29
C ALA A 15 -10.27 -13.33 -13.22
N LEU A 16 -10.48 -14.27 -14.14
CA LEU A 16 -9.57 -15.37 -14.39
C LEU A 16 -9.08 -15.32 -15.83
N PHE A 17 -7.80 -15.58 -16.02
CA PHE A 17 -7.18 -15.62 -17.34
C PHE A 17 -7.27 -17.02 -17.93
N ILE A 18 -7.92 -17.11 -19.08
CA ILE A 18 -7.93 -18.29 -19.94
C ILE A 18 -7.38 -17.86 -21.30
N ASP A 19 -6.41 -18.61 -21.82
CA ASP A 19 -5.75 -18.28 -23.08
C ASP A 19 -6.58 -18.74 -24.27
N ILE A 20 -7.62 -17.96 -24.56
CA ILE A 20 -8.57 -18.16 -25.66
C ILE A 20 -8.93 -16.82 -26.29
N ASP A 21 -9.36 -16.87 -27.55
CA ASP A 21 -9.99 -15.72 -28.19
C ASP A 21 -11.49 -15.68 -27.83
N ARG A 22 -12.01 -14.49 -27.53
CA ARG A 22 -13.43 -14.31 -27.15
C ARG A 22 -14.39 -14.82 -28.23
N GLU A 23 -13.98 -14.79 -29.50
CA GLU A 23 -14.77 -15.29 -30.63
C GLU A 23 -15.01 -16.81 -30.57
N GLN A 24 -14.18 -17.56 -29.85
CA GLN A 24 -14.32 -19.01 -29.70
C GLN A 24 -15.45 -19.42 -28.73
N ILE A 25 -16.04 -18.44 -28.01
CA ILE A 25 -17.09 -18.63 -27.00
C ILE A 25 -18.51 -18.52 -27.61
N GLN A 26 -18.63 -18.34 -28.92
CA GLN A 26 -19.91 -18.04 -29.59
C GLN A 26 -20.99 -19.14 -29.50
N HIS A 27 -20.64 -20.35 -29.04
CA HIS A 27 -21.59 -21.46 -28.87
C HIS A 27 -21.44 -22.12 -27.49
N PRO A 28 -22.53 -22.60 -26.88
CA PRO A 28 -22.48 -23.34 -25.62
C PRO A 28 -21.64 -24.62 -25.78
N HIS A 29 -20.63 -24.78 -24.93
CA HIS A 29 -19.75 -25.94 -24.90
C HIS A 29 -20.20 -26.97 -23.87
N VAL A 30 -19.83 -28.24 -24.11
CA VAL A 30 -20.16 -29.34 -23.19
C VAL A 30 -19.36 -29.18 -21.90
N PRO A 31 -20.00 -29.24 -20.71
CA PRO A 31 -19.30 -29.14 -19.44
C PRO A 31 -18.25 -30.25 -19.27
N SER A 32 -17.00 -29.87 -18.98
CA SER A 32 -15.97 -30.82 -18.55
C SER A 32 -16.04 -31.06 -17.04
N SER A 33 -15.77 -32.29 -16.60
CA SER A 33 -15.77 -32.64 -15.16
C SER A 33 -14.74 -31.84 -14.37
N ALA A 34 -13.56 -31.58 -14.96
CA ALA A 34 -12.50 -30.78 -14.37
C ALA A 34 -12.94 -29.31 -14.18
N ALA A 35 -13.61 -28.71 -15.16
CA ALA A 35 -14.13 -27.35 -15.04
C ALA A 35 -15.23 -27.25 -13.99
N LEU A 36 -16.16 -28.22 -13.94
CA LEU A 36 -17.19 -28.27 -12.90
C LEU A 36 -16.58 -28.43 -11.49
N ALA A 37 -15.54 -29.26 -11.35
CA ALA A 37 -14.81 -29.41 -10.10
C ALA A 37 -14.12 -28.09 -9.67
N LEU A 38 -13.51 -27.37 -10.61
CA LEU A 38 -12.93 -26.05 -10.34
C LEU A 38 -14.01 -25.06 -9.88
N VAL A 39 -15.13 -24.96 -10.59
CA VAL A 39 -16.25 -24.07 -10.24
C VAL A 39 -16.78 -24.39 -8.84
N SER A 40 -16.91 -25.67 -8.50
CA SER A 40 -17.31 -26.09 -7.14
C SER A 40 -16.34 -25.57 -6.07
N ARG A 41 -15.02 -25.69 -6.31
CA ARG A 41 -13.99 -25.16 -5.40
C ARG A 41 -14.01 -23.63 -5.30
N LEU A 42 -14.23 -22.94 -6.42
CA LEU A 42 -14.40 -21.47 -6.44
C LEU A 42 -15.59 -21.06 -5.58
N ASN A 43 -16.73 -21.75 -5.72
CA ASN A 43 -17.92 -21.51 -4.91
C ASN A 43 -17.65 -21.72 -3.42
N GLY A 44 -16.91 -22.78 -3.06
CA GLY A 44 -16.45 -23.02 -1.68
C GLY A 44 -15.58 -21.88 -1.13
N CYS A 45 -14.82 -21.22 -1.99
CA CYS A 45 -14.04 -20.02 -1.67
C CYS A 45 -14.84 -18.70 -1.74
N GLY A 46 -16.15 -18.74 -2.02
CA GLY A 46 -17.01 -17.56 -2.12
C GLY A 46 -16.95 -16.82 -3.46
N TYR A 47 -16.50 -17.47 -4.53
CA TYR A 47 -16.44 -16.91 -5.88
C TYR A 47 -17.37 -17.64 -6.83
N GLY A 48 -18.12 -16.89 -7.64
CA GLY A 48 -18.94 -17.41 -8.74
C GLY A 48 -18.30 -17.05 -10.07
N VAL A 49 -18.66 -17.76 -11.14
CA VAL A 49 -18.17 -17.46 -12.50
C VAL A 49 -19.32 -16.93 -13.35
N ASP A 50 -19.05 -15.91 -14.16
CA ASP A 50 -20.02 -15.45 -15.16
C ASP A 50 -20.10 -16.41 -16.36
N GLU A 51 -21.11 -16.22 -17.21
CA GLU A 51 -21.35 -17.10 -18.35
C GLU A 51 -20.16 -17.15 -19.34
N PRO A 52 -19.55 -16.02 -19.78
CA PRO A 52 -18.37 -16.07 -20.63
C PRO A 52 -17.21 -16.84 -20.03
N LEU A 53 -16.91 -16.65 -18.73
CA LEU A 53 -15.86 -17.38 -18.05
C LEU A 53 -16.19 -18.87 -17.93
N LEU A 54 -17.43 -19.23 -17.62
CA LEU A 54 -17.84 -20.62 -17.51
C LEU A 54 -17.62 -21.37 -18.83
N GLN A 55 -18.02 -20.78 -19.96
CA GLN A 55 -17.79 -21.36 -21.28
C GLN A 55 -16.29 -21.49 -21.59
N ALA A 56 -15.49 -20.47 -21.23
CA ALA A 56 -14.04 -20.52 -21.38
C ALA A 56 -13.41 -21.66 -20.56
N LEU A 57 -13.90 -21.91 -19.34
CA LEU A 57 -13.41 -23.00 -18.49
C LEU A 57 -13.73 -24.38 -19.08
N TYR A 58 -14.85 -24.54 -19.78
CA TYR A 58 -15.19 -25.80 -20.45
C TYR A 58 -14.22 -26.13 -21.60
N MET A 59 -13.62 -25.11 -22.21
CA MET A 59 -12.63 -25.26 -23.28
C MET A 59 -11.18 -25.34 -22.78
N ALA A 60 -10.93 -24.90 -21.55
CA ALA A 60 -9.58 -24.83 -20.99
C ALA A 60 -8.98 -26.23 -20.78
N SER A 61 -7.67 -26.35 -20.98
CA SER A 61 -6.96 -27.60 -20.70
C SER A 61 -6.86 -27.86 -19.19
N ASP A 62 -6.71 -29.13 -18.80
CA ASP A 62 -6.53 -29.50 -17.39
C ASP A 62 -5.35 -28.75 -16.74
N GLN A 63 -4.27 -28.51 -17.50
CA GLN A 63 -3.12 -27.74 -17.04
C GLN A 63 -3.47 -26.26 -16.75
N GLN A 64 -4.32 -25.64 -17.58
CA GLN A 64 -4.79 -24.27 -17.33
C GLN A 64 -5.68 -24.24 -16.09
N LEU A 65 -6.62 -25.18 -15.96
CA LEU A 65 -7.51 -25.29 -14.80
C LEU A 65 -6.73 -25.50 -13.49
N GLU A 66 -5.69 -26.35 -13.51
CA GLU A 66 -4.79 -26.55 -12.37
C GLU A 66 -4.02 -25.27 -12.01
N SER A 67 -3.55 -24.52 -13.03
CA SER A 67 -2.84 -23.26 -12.81
C SER A 67 -3.72 -22.21 -12.13
N VAL A 68 -5.00 -22.14 -12.51
CA VAL A 68 -6.01 -21.27 -11.89
C VAL A 68 -6.19 -21.65 -10.42
N PHE A 69 -6.43 -22.94 -10.14
CA PHE A 69 -6.60 -23.40 -8.76
C PHE A 69 -5.36 -23.16 -7.90
N SER A 70 -4.17 -23.38 -8.46
CA SER A 70 -2.89 -23.13 -7.78
C SER A 70 -2.74 -21.66 -7.36
N VAL A 71 -3.06 -20.73 -8.26
CA VAL A 71 -3.03 -19.29 -7.97
C VAL A 71 -4.02 -18.92 -6.87
N ILE A 72 -5.26 -19.40 -6.96
CA ILE A 72 -6.30 -19.08 -5.97
C ILE A 72 -5.95 -19.69 -4.62
N SER A 73 -5.43 -20.92 -4.62
CA SER A 73 -4.94 -21.59 -3.42
C SER A 73 -3.79 -20.83 -2.76
N ASP A 74 -2.89 -20.23 -3.55
CA ASP A 74 -1.78 -19.41 -3.07
C ASP A 74 -2.27 -18.08 -2.48
N VAL A 75 -3.14 -17.37 -3.22
CA VAL A 75 -3.65 -16.03 -2.87
C VAL A 75 -4.55 -16.08 -1.63
N LEU A 76 -5.44 -17.06 -1.55
CA LEU A 76 -6.36 -17.20 -0.42
C LEU A 76 -5.75 -17.97 0.76
N GLY A 77 -4.52 -18.47 0.61
CA GLY A 77 -3.79 -19.16 1.68
C GLY A 77 -4.37 -20.52 2.05
N LEU A 78 -5.00 -21.24 1.12
CA LEU A 78 -5.74 -22.48 1.42
C LEU A 78 -4.86 -23.64 1.93
N LYS A 79 -3.53 -23.56 1.72
CA LYS A 79 -2.54 -24.58 2.14
C LYS A 79 -1.69 -24.14 3.33
N LEU A 80 -2.02 -23.00 3.96
CA LEU A 80 -1.25 -22.45 5.07
C LEU A 80 -1.74 -23.01 6.39
N ASN A 81 -0.90 -22.94 7.42
CA ASN A 81 -1.32 -23.26 8.77
C ASN A 81 -2.19 -22.13 9.34
N TRP A 82 -3.45 -22.46 9.64
CA TRP A 82 -4.45 -21.55 10.20
C TRP A 82 -4.82 -21.88 11.65
N ALA A 83 -4.15 -22.87 12.26
CA ALA A 83 -4.36 -23.20 13.67
C ALA A 83 -3.78 -22.09 14.56
N PRO A 84 -4.60 -21.45 15.41
CA PRO A 84 -4.10 -20.50 16.41
C PRO A 84 -3.52 -21.24 17.62
N LEU A 85 -3.00 -20.50 18.61
CA LEU A 85 -2.45 -21.11 19.82
C LEU A 85 -3.53 -21.79 20.65
N VAL A 86 -4.70 -21.16 20.80
CA VAL A 86 -5.80 -21.61 21.66
C VAL A 86 -6.91 -22.24 20.82
N LYS A 87 -7.34 -23.46 21.18
CA LYS A 87 -8.51 -24.16 20.63
C LYS A 87 -9.79 -23.57 21.22
N ALA A 88 -10.89 -23.56 20.45
CA ALA A 88 -12.20 -23.05 20.88
C ALA A 88 -12.10 -21.68 21.60
N TRP A 89 -11.26 -20.79 21.06
CA TRP A 89 -10.81 -19.55 21.70
C TRP A 89 -11.94 -18.52 21.93
N ASP A 90 -13.13 -18.77 21.37
CA ASP A 90 -14.37 -18.07 21.68
C ASP A 90 -14.83 -18.27 23.14
N THR A 91 -14.40 -19.36 23.79
CA THR A 91 -14.62 -19.68 25.20
C THR A 91 -13.38 -19.37 26.07
N PRO A 92 -13.54 -18.78 27.29
CA PRO A 92 -12.43 -18.58 28.24
C PRO A 92 -11.68 -19.85 28.60
N THR A 93 -10.35 -19.76 28.54
CA THR A 93 -9.41 -20.76 29.06
C THR A 93 -9.28 -20.66 30.59
N GLY A 94 -9.59 -19.50 31.18
CA GLY A 94 -9.76 -19.33 32.63
C GLY A 94 -8.48 -18.99 33.40
N GLU A 95 -7.35 -18.83 32.70
CA GLU A 95 -6.07 -18.42 33.25
C GLU A 95 -6.07 -16.95 33.71
N GLY A 96 -5.30 -16.69 34.76
CA GLY A 96 -5.01 -15.36 35.27
C GLY A 96 -3.50 -15.06 35.31
N LEU A 97 -3.16 -13.82 35.66
CA LEU A 97 -1.77 -13.37 35.75
C LEU A 97 -0.92 -14.22 36.72
N ILE A 98 -1.56 -14.79 37.75
CA ILE A 98 -0.90 -15.66 38.73
C ILE A 98 -0.40 -16.95 38.07
N ASP A 99 -1.16 -17.53 37.14
CA ASP A 99 -0.79 -18.79 36.47
C ASP A 99 0.45 -18.61 35.58
N HIS A 100 0.51 -17.47 34.87
CA HIS A 100 1.68 -17.05 34.11
C HIS A 100 2.90 -16.84 35.03
N PHE A 101 2.72 -16.20 36.19
CA PHE A 101 3.80 -15.99 37.16
C PHE A 101 4.32 -17.30 37.75
N ILE A 102 3.43 -18.21 38.17
CA ILE A 102 3.79 -19.52 38.71
C ILE A 102 4.62 -20.29 37.67
N THR A 103 4.17 -20.29 36.41
CA THR A 103 4.86 -20.97 35.32
C THR A 103 6.22 -20.34 35.03
N PHE A 104 6.31 -19.01 35.03
CA PHE A 104 7.58 -18.29 34.90
C PHE A 104 8.57 -18.70 36.01
N ALA A 105 8.14 -18.67 37.27
CA ALA A 105 8.99 -19.04 38.41
C ALA A 105 9.47 -20.50 38.32
N ALA A 106 8.58 -21.41 37.91
CA ALA A 106 8.90 -22.82 37.74
C ALA A 106 9.98 -23.08 36.67
N ASN A 107 9.97 -22.30 35.57
CA ASN A 107 10.95 -22.45 34.48
C ASN A 107 12.29 -21.74 34.74
N ASN A 108 12.33 -20.79 35.67
CA ASN A 108 13.56 -20.06 36.03
C ASN A 108 14.27 -20.62 37.29
N SER A 109 13.64 -21.54 38.02
CA SER A 109 14.22 -22.17 39.21
C SER A 109 15.06 -23.39 38.85
N LYS A 110 16.28 -23.49 39.42
CA LYS A 110 17.21 -24.61 39.17
C LYS A 110 16.66 -25.96 39.65
N ASP A 111 15.96 -25.95 40.78
CA ASP A 111 15.14 -27.04 41.28
C ASP A 111 13.68 -26.63 41.02
N ARG A 112 13.04 -27.23 40.01
CA ARG A 112 11.60 -27.05 39.76
C ARG A 112 10.90 -27.24 41.11
N LEU A 113 10.23 -26.20 41.64
CA LEU A 113 9.72 -25.99 43.01
C LEU A 113 8.95 -27.16 43.70
N ASN A 114 9.39 -28.40 43.58
CA ASN A 114 8.67 -29.67 43.83
C ASN A 114 7.24 -29.68 43.27
N LEU A 115 6.98 -28.96 42.18
CA LEU A 115 5.66 -28.87 41.54
C LEU A 115 5.44 -30.06 40.59
N GLN A 116 4.21 -30.59 40.59
CA GLN A 116 3.75 -31.52 39.55
C GLN A 116 3.36 -30.75 38.29
N GLY A 117 3.56 -31.35 37.11
CA GLY A 117 3.27 -30.71 35.84
C GLY A 117 3.77 -31.48 34.64
N THR A 118 3.69 -30.86 33.46
CA THR A 118 4.04 -31.47 32.18
C THR A 118 5.16 -30.71 31.51
N THR A 119 6.20 -31.41 31.02
CA THR A 119 7.24 -30.79 30.17
C THR A 119 6.81 -30.90 28.71
N LEU A 120 6.76 -29.76 28.02
CA LEU A 120 6.33 -29.67 26.61
C LEU A 120 7.51 -29.86 25.64
N PRO A 121 7.28 -30.14 24.35
CA PRO A 121 8.34 -30.33 23.34
C PRO A 121 9.31 -29.14 23.19
N CYS A 122 8.89 -27.94 23.56
CA CYS A 122 9.75 -26.75 23.59
C CYS A 122 10.74 -26.72 24.78
N GLY A 123 10.66 -27.68 25.71
CA GLY A 123 11.47 -27.74 26.92
C GLY A 123 10.84 -27.10 28.16
N HIS A 124 9.80 -26.27 27.99
CA HIS A 124 9.13 -25.62 29.11
C HIS A 124 8.30 -26.59 29.96
N PHE A 125 8.34 -26.38 31.27
CA PHE A 125 7.55 -27.10 32.26
C PHE A 125 6.30 -26.29 32.62
N ILE A 126 5.12 -26.91 32.50
CA ILE A 126 3.83 -26.29 32.84
C ILE A 126 3.27 -26.96 34.11
N PRO A 127 3.19 -26.25 35.24
CA PRO A 127 2.63 -26.80 36.48
C PRO A 127 1.15 -27.16 36.35
N THR A 128 0.73 -28.23 37.01
CA THR A 128 -0.67 -28.67 37.02
C THR A 128 -1.58 -27.58 37.61
N GLY A 129 -2.70 -27.31 36.95
CA GLY A 129 -3.70 -26.33 37.41
C GLY A 129 -3.46 -24.89 36.95
N THR A 130 -2.35 -24.61 36.25
CA THR A 130 -2.08 -23.27 35.70
C THR A 130 -2.74 -23.04 34.34
N PHE A 131 -2.54 -23.96 33.40
CA PHE A 131 -3.12 -23.89 32.05
C PHE A 131 -3.87 -25.16 31.69
N PRO A 132 -5.06 -25.07 31.07
CA PRO A 132 -5.76 -26.22 30.50
C PRO A 132 -5.07 -26.68 29.21
N LEU A 133 -4.01 -27.49 29.30
CA LEU A 133 -3.15 -27.88 28.17
C LEU A 133 -3.92 -28.51 26.99
N GLU A 134 -5.03 -29.19 27.26
CA GLU A 134 -5.92 -29.75 26.23
C GLU A 134 -6.50 -28.69 25.30
N ARG A 135 -6.61 -27.44 25.77
CA ARG A 135 -7.09 -26.27 25.04
C ARG A 135 -6.03 -25.59 24.18
N TYR A 136 -4.77 -26.05 24.19
CA TYR A 136 -3.69 -25.42 23.42
C TYR A 136 -3.20 -26.32 22.27
N ASN A 137 -2.89 -25.69 21.14
CA ASN A 137 -2.19 -26.29 20.00
C ASN A 137 -0.66 -26.15 20.12
N GLY A 138 -0.18 -25.45 21.15
CA GLY A 138 1.22 -25.13 21.37
C GLY A 138 1.53 -24.89 22.85
N CYS A 139 2.65 -24.25 23.12
CA CYS A 139 3.04 -23.88 24.47
C CYS A 139 2.31 -22.60 24.94
N PRO A 140 1.53 -22.62 26.02
CA PRO A 140 0.87 -21.42 26.56
C PRO A 140 1.87 -20.39 27.14
N PHE A 141 3.11 -20.80 27.39
CA PHE A 141 4.13 -19.95 28.03
C PHE A 141 5.01 -19.21 27.01
N CYS A 142 5.43 -19.86 25.92
CA CYS A 142 6.36 -19.28 24.95
C CYS A 142 5.78 -19.16 23.53
N GLY A 143 4.46 -19.37 23.37
CA GLY A 143 3.74 -19.24 22.11
C GLY A 143 4.19 -20.17 20.98
N LYS A 144 5.00 -21.20 21.26
CA LYS A 144 5.52 -22.10 20.20
C LYS A 144 4.43 -23.10 19.77
N PRO A 145 4.02 -23.13 18.48
CA PRO A 145 3.02 -24.07 18.01
C PRO A 145 3.60 -25.49 17.90
N PHE A 146 2.78 -26.50 18.20
CA PHE A 146 3.11 -27.92 18.03
C PHE A 146 2.20 -28.61 17.01
N VAL A 147 0.95 -28.15 16.92
CA VAL A 147 -0.04 -28.62 15.96
C VAL A 147 -0.15 -27.60 14.83
N THR A 148 -0.16 -28.10 13.61
CA THR A 148 -0.48 -27.32 12.41
C THR A 148 -1.76 -27.85 11.79
N SER A 149 -2.57 -26.97 11.20
CA SER A 149 -3.79 -27.35 10.48
C SER A 149 -3.91 -26.54 9.20
N THR A 150 -3.94 -27.25 8.07
CA THR A 150 -4.26 -26.70 6.76
C THR A 150 -5.73 -26.91 6.40
N THR A 151 -6.51 -27.53 7.29
CA THR A 151 -7.95 -27.69 7.09
C THR A 151 -8.62 -26.37 7.44
N ILE A 152 -9.36 -25.82 6.48
CA ILE A 152 -10.10 -24.56 6.62
C ILE A 152 -11.59 -24.82 6.45
N TYR A 153 -12.41 -23.84 6.83
CA TYR A 153 -13.82 -23.85 6.44
C TYR A 153 -13.98 -23.37 5.00
N GLU A 154 -15.05 -23.83 4.35
CA GLU A 154 -15.43 -23.40 3.00
C GLU A 154 -16.96 -23.21 2.95
N GLY A 155 -17.42 -22.20 2.23
CA GLY A 155 -18.83 -21.99 1.91
C GLY A 155 -19.73 -21.52 3.07
N GLN A 156 -19.21 -21.07 4.21
CA GLN A 156 -20.05 -20.43 5.23
C GLN A 156 -20.62 -19.11 4.71
N GLY A 157 -19.86 -18.40 3.88
CA GLY A 157 -20.31 -17.23 3.12
C GLY A 157 -21.16 -17.63 1.93
N LYS A 158 -22.44 -17.24 1.90
CA LYS A 158 -23.35 -17.62 0.80
C LYS A 158 -23.36 -16.66 -0.38
N LYS A 159 -22.80 -15.45 -0.24
CA LYS A 159 -22.79 -14.47 -1.33
C LYS A 159 -21.53 -14.66 -2.16
N LEU A 160 -21.70 -15.10 -3.40
CA LEU A 160 -20.61 -15.27 -4.36
C LEU A 160 -20.15 -13.92 -4.94
N LYS A 161 -18.84 -13.73 -5.03
CA LYS A 161 -18.20 -12.64 -5.77
C LYS A 161 -18.05 -13.08 -7.23
N PRO A 162 -18.64 -12.38 -8.21
CA PRO A 162 -18.53 -12.78 -9.60
C PRO A 162 -17.08 -12.64 -10.09
N LEU A 163 -16.63 -13.64 -10.85
CA LEU A 163 -15.39 -13.63 -11.60
C LEU A 163 -15.71 -13.57 -13.09
N HIS A 164 -14.94 -12.76 -13.81
CA HIS A 164 -15.10 -12.52 -15.23
C HIS A 164 -13.95 -13.13 -16.05
N LEU A 165 -14.15 -13.29 -17.36
CA LEU A 165 -13.10 -13.76 -18.26
C LEU A 165 -12.12 -12.64 -18.63
N PHE A 166 -10.83 -12.90 -18.42
CA PHE A 166 -9.72 -12.16 -19.03
C PHE A 166 -9.06 -12.99 -20.13
N THR A 167 -8.79 -12.36 -21.27
CA THR A 167 -7.97 -12.90 -22.34
C THR A 167 -6.64 -12.15 -22.45
N ARG A 168 -5.81 -12.54 -23.44
CA ARG A 168 -4.51 -11.89 -23.67
C ARG A 168 -4.67 -10.41 -24.00
N THR A 169 -5.72 -10.06 -24.73
CA THR A 169 -6.09 -8.68 -25.06
C THR A 169 -6.43 -7.87 -23.80
N ASP A 170 -7.13 -8.48 -22.85
CA ASP A 170 -7.49 -7.84 -21.58
C ASP A 170 -6.26 -7.53 -20.74
N LEU A 171 -5.35 -8.50 -20.57
CA LEU A 171 -4.10 -8.30 -19.84
C LEU A 171 -3.19 -7.23 -20.48
N MET A 172 -3.12 -7.21 -21.81
CA MET A 172 -2.37 -6.18 -22.53
C MET A 172 -3.00 -4.79 -22.35
N ARG A 173 -4.33 -4.71 -22.36
CA ARG A 173 -5.06 -3.46 -22.07
C ARG A 173 -4.78 -2.98 -20.64
N GLU A 174 -4.75 -3.89 -19.66
CA GLU A 174 -4.37 -3.54 -18.28
C GLU A 174 -2.92 -3.07 -18.19
N LEU A 175 -1.97 -3.73 -18.87
CA LEU A 175 -0.57 -3.29 -18.92
C LEU A 175 -0.47 -1.85 -19.46
N ARG A 176 -1.11 -1.57 -20.60
CA ARG A 176 -1.14 -0.22 -21.20
C ARG A 176 -1.73 0.81 -20.24
N THR A 177 -2.84 0.47 -19.59
CA THR A 177 -3.54 1.37 -18.66
C THR A 177 -2.65 1.72 -17.45
N LEU A 178 -1.98 0.72 -16.85
CA LEU A 178 -1.09 0.95 -15.71
C LEU A 178 0.17 1.73 -16.11
N LEU A 179 0.74 1.48 -17.29
CA LEU A 179 1.90 2.22 -17.80
C LEU A 179 1.57 3.70 -18.07
N ALA A 180 0.36 3.98 -18.56
CA ALA A 180 -0.14 5.32 -18.86
C ALA A 180 -0.69 6.08 -17.64
N SER A 181 -0.68 5.47 -16.44
CA SER A 181 -1.30 6.05 -15.24
C SER A 181 -0.73 7.45 -14.92
N PRO A 182 -1.59 8.46 -14.69
CA PRO A 182 -1.14 9.81 -14.30
C PRO A 182 -0.68 9.89 -12.85
N THR A 183 -0.95 8.88 -12.04
CA THR A 183 -0.61 8.80 -10.62
C THR A 183 0.48 7.76 -10.37
N PRO A 184 1.30 7.91 -9.31
CA PRO A 184 2.18 6.83 -8.88
C PRO A 184 1.38 5.55 -8.63
N LEU A 185 1.88 4.42 -9.14
CA LEU A 185 1.27 3.11 -8.89
C LEU A 185 1.42 2.71 -7.42
N ASP A 186 0.36 2.14 -6.85
CA ASP A 186 0.45 1.45 -5.56
C ASP A 186 1.24 0.13 -5.68
N ALA A 187 1.52 -0.53 -4.54
CA ALA A 187 2.28 -1.78 -4.55
C ALA A 187 1.62 -2.92 -5.36
N THR A 188 0.29 -2.98 -5.39
CA THR A 188 -0.47 -3.97 -6.17
C THR A 188 -0.28 -3.73 -7.65
N GLN A 189 -0.52 -2.49 -8.10
CA GLN A 189 -0.37 -2.07 -9.49
C GLN A 189 1.08 -2.17 -9.97
N ALA A 190 2.04 -1.74 -9.16
CA ALA A 190 3.46 -1.85 -9.48
C ALA A 190 3.89 -3.32 -9.65
N GLN A 191 3.38 -4.21 -8.80
CA GLN A 191 3.62 -5.65 -8.94
C GLN A 191 2.94 -6.20 -10.20
N SER A 192 1.71 -5.78 -10.53
CA SER A 192 1.01 -6.17 -11.75
C SER A 192 1.80 -5.76 -13.00
N VAL A 193 2.31 -4.52 -13.08
CA VAL A 193 3.14 -4.07 -14.21
C VAL A 193 4.41 -4.90 -14.33
N ALA A 194 5.13 -5.12 -13.22
CA ALA A 194 6.34 -5.92 -13.22
C ALA A 194 6.09 -7.36 -13.72
N GLN A 195 4.96 -7.95 -13.32
CA GLN A 195 4.52 -9.28 -13.73
C GLN A 195 4.10 -9.33 -15.20
N LEU A 196 3.30 -8.36 -15.66
CA LEU A 196 2.85 -8.29 -17.05
C LEU A 196 4.01 -8.05 -18.02
N LEU A 197 5.04 -7.29 -17.62
CA LEU A 197 6.25 -7.10 -18.41
C LEU A 197 7.18 -8.33 -18.46
N MET A 198 6.89 -9.38 -17.68
CA MET A 198 7.50 -10.70 -17.88
C MET A 198 6.79 -11.51 -18.99
N LEU A 199 5.52 -11.18 -19.29
CA LEU A 199 4.69 -11.86 -20.28
C LEU A 199 4.64 -11.12 -21.62
N PHE A 200 4.79 -9.80 -21.60
CA PHE A 200 4.63 -8.93 -22.74
C PHE A 200 5.82 -7.99 -22.89
N ASP A 201 6.18 -7.70 -24.13
CA ASP A 201 7.12 -6.63 -24.43
C ASP A 201 6.52 -5.26 -24.06
N LEU A 202 7.40 -4.30 -23.75
CA LEU A 202 7.00 -2.92 -23.48
C LEU A 202 6.32 -2.33 -24.72
N PRO A 203 5.04 -1.90 -24.65
CA PRO A 203 4.35 -1.30 -25.79
C PRO A 203 5.03 0.01 -26.20
N SER A 204 5.35 0.15 -27.48
CA SER A 204 6.04 1.35 -28.03
C SER A 204 5.12 2.56 -28.17
N ASP A 205 3.81 2.35 -28.15
CA ASP A 205 2.76 3.36 -28.29
C ASP A 205 2.41 4.08 -26.97
N VAL A 206 2.91 3.59 -25.82
CA VAL A 206 2.55 4.13 -24.51
C VAL A 206 3.58 5.13 -24.00
N THR A 207 3.12 6.34 -23.67
CA THR A 207 3.94 7.35 -22.98
C THR A 207 3.86 7.16 -21.47
N ILE A 208 5.00 6.86 -20.83
CA ILE A 208 5.09 6.69 -19.38
C ILE A 208 5.43 8.04 -18.72
N ALA A 209 4.42 8.77 -18.26
CA ALA A 209 4.61 10.07 -17.61
C ALA A 209 5.22 9.96 -16.20
N MET A 210 4.93 8.87 -15.47
CA MET A 210 5.35 8.71 -14.08
C MET A 210 6.74 8.11 -13.96
N LYS A 211 7.67 8.88 -13.37
CA LYS A 211 9.06 8.46 -13.17
C LYS A 211 9.19 7.15 -12.40
N GLU A 212 8.37 6.93 -11.36
CA GLU A 212 8.38 5.67 -10.62
C GLU A 212 7.96 4.47 -11.48
N THR A 213 6.94 4.63 -12.33
CA THR A 213 6.49 3.60 -13.28
C THR A 213 7.55 3.31 -14.34
N ALA A 214 8.24 4.36 -14.84
CA ALA A 214 9.36 4.20 -15.75
C ALA A 214 10.47 3.33 -15.15
N MET A 215 10.74 3.43 -13.83
CA MET A 215 11.76 2.58 -13.20
C MET A 215 11.41 1.08 -13.26
N ILE A 216 10.12 0.74 -13.19
CA ILE A 216 9.64 -0.64 -13.32
C ILE A 216 9.83 -1.13 -14.76
N ALA A 217 9.44 -0.32 -15.74
CA ALA A 217 9.63 -0.63 -17.16
C ALA A 217 11.11 -0.81 -17.52
N ILE A 218 11.99 0.08 -17.06
CA ILE A 218 13.44 0.00 -17.27
C ILE A 218 13.99 -1.28 -16.62
N LYS A 219 13.55 -1.62 -15.41
CA LYS A 219 13.99 -2.86 -14.74
C LYS A 219 13.64 -4.09 -15.56
N ALA A 220 12.43 -4.14 -16.12
CA ALA A 220 12.02 -5.24 -16.99
C ALA A 220 12.88 -5.32 -18.26
N LEU A 221 13.14 -4.19 -18.94
CA LEU A 221 14.02 -4.15 -20.12
C LEU A 221 15.44 -4.63 -19.81
N VAL A 222 16.02 -4.18 -18.70
CA VAL A 222 17.36 -4.59 -18.25
C VAL A 222 17.39 -6.09 -17.93
N ALA A 223 16.37 -6.62 -17.24
CA ALA A 223 16.27 -8.04 -16.91
C ALA A 223 16.16 -8.93 -18.17
N SER A 224 15.48 -8.44 -19.21
CA SER A 224 15.33 -9.14 -20.49
C SER A 224 16.50 -8.93 -21.46
N GLY A 225 17.62 -8.35 -21.00
CA GLY A 225 18.80 -8.07 -21.84
C GLY A 225 18.61 -6.94 -22.87
N LYS A 226 17.47 -6.25 -22.85
CA LYS A 226 17.11 -5.12 -23.74
C LYS A 226 17.45 -3.76 -23.12
N GLY A 227 18.46 -3.69 -22.25
CA GLY A 227 18.78 -2.50 -21.46
C GLY A 227 19.12 -1.24 -22.27
N GLU A 228 19.57 -1.37 -23.52
CA GLU A 228 19.81 -0.21 -24.39
C GLU A 228 18.51 0.48 -24.83
N GLN A 229 17.40 -0.27 -24.95
CA GLN A 229 16.08 0.29 -25.27
C GLN A 229 15.57 1.23 -24.16
N ALA A 230 16.04 1.05 -22.92
CA ALA A 230 15.68 1.91 -21.80
C ALA A 230 16.23 3.34 -21.91
N THR A 231 17.18 3.60 -22.83
CA THR A 231 17.79 4.92 -23.01
C THR A 231 16.75 6.01 -23.24
N GLY A 232 15.71 5.73 -24.03
CA GLY A 232 14.63 6.69 -24.32
C GLY A 232 13.72 7.02 -23.13
N LEU A 233 13.82 6.29 -22.02
CA LEU A 233 13.02 6.52 -20.82
C LEU A 233 13.72 7.43 -19.80
N PHE A 234 14.99 7.78 -20.02
CA PHE A 234 15.75 8.69 -19.17
C PHE A 234 15.76 10.11 -19.72
N GLU A 235 15.20 11.08 -18.97
CA GLU A 235 15.21 12.49 -19.35
C GLU A 235 16.35 13.28 -18.68
N SER A 236 16.85 12.78 -17.54
CA SER A 236 17.86 13.49 -16.74
C SER A 236 18.78 12.53 -15.99
N PRO A 237 19.98 12.98 -15.54
CA PRO A 237 20.84 12.14 -14.71
C PRO A 237 20.12 11.66 -13.45
N ALA A 238 19.26 12.50 -12.86
CA ALA A 238 18.51 12.16 -11.66
C ALA A 238 17.62 10.92 -11.84
N ASP A 239 17.14 10.66 -13.07
CA ASP A 239 16.36 9.46 -13.39
C ASP A 239 17.24 8.21 -13.42
N ILE A 240 18.47 8.31 -13.92
CA ILE A 240 19.47 7.22 -13.86
C ILE A 240 19.86 6.92 -12.41
N LEU A 241 20.14 7.95 -11.60
CA LEU A 241 20.41 7.75 -10.16
C LEU A 241 19.23 7.07 -9.47
N ARG A 242 18.01 7.49 -9.79
CA ARG A 242 16.78 6.87 -9.28
C ARG A 242 16.71 5.40 -9.64
N PHE A 243 16.97 5.04 -10.89
CA PHE A 243 16.93 3.64 -11.35
C PHE A 243 17.98 2.78 -10.64
N LEU A 244 19.24 3.24 -10.61
CA LEU A 244 20.32 2.54 -9.92
C LEU A 244 20.02 2.34 -8.44
N TRP A 245 19.38 3.34 -7.81
CA TRP A 245 18.99 3.25 -6.41
C TRP A 245 17.81 2.29 -6.22
N TYR A 246 16.81 2.33 -7.11
CA TYR A 246 15.67 1.42 -7.14
C TYR A 246 16.12 -0.04 -7.30
N GLU A 247 17.08 -0.31 -8.18
CA GLU A 247 17.65 -1.65 -8.36
C GLU A 247 18.28 -2.17 -7.06
N LYS A 248 18.93 -1.28 -6.28
CA LYS A 248 19.61 -1.68 -5.03
C LYS A 248 18.70 -1.86 -3.83
N ASN A 249 17.59 -1.13 -3.73
CA ASN A 249 16.75 -1.14 -2.51
C ASN A 249 15.25 -1.30 -2.74
N GLY A 250 14.80 -1.45 -4.00
CA GLY A 250 13.38 -1.60 -4.34
C GLY A 250 12.55 -0.32 -4.25
N CYS A 251 13.15 0.83 -3.90
CA CYS A 251 12.44 2.10 -3.77
C CYS A 251 12.78 3.05 -4.93
N ALA A 252 11.76 3.42 -5.71
CA ALA A 252 11.90 4.39 -6.81
C ALA A 252 12.09 5.84 -6.33
N ARG A 253 12.17 6.09 -5.02
CA ARG A 253 12.55 7.40 -4.46
C ARG A 253 13.99 7.35 -4.00
N ILE A 254 14.72 8.44 -4.24
CA ILE A 254 16.12 8.56 -3.83
C ILE A 254 16.16 8.82 -2.32
N ILE A 255 16.50 7.79 -1.54
CA ILE A 255 16.69 7.86 -0.09
C ILE A 255 18.18 7.89 0.20
N GLU A 256 18.63 8.80 1.05
CA GLU A 256 20.04 8.84 1.41
C GLU A 256 20.46 7.60 2.23
N PRO A 257 21.67 7.06 2.00
CA PRO A 257 22.15 5.88 2.73
C PRO A 257 22.04 5.99 4.25
N ARG A 258 22.33 7.18 4.80
CA ARG A 258 22.25 7.45 6.24
C ARG A 258 20.84 7.24 6.79
N THR A 259 19.81 7.59 6.02
CA THR A 259 18.41 7.45 6.41
C THR A 259 18.01 5.98 6.45
N LEU A 260 18.44 5.17 5.47
CA LEU A 260 18.18 3.73 5.46
C LEU A 260 18.89 3.01 6.62
N ILE A 261 20.13 3.41 6.93
CA ILE A 261 20.88 2.86 8.07
C ILE A 261 20.22 3.24 9.41
N ALA A 262 19.79 4.49 9.57
CA ALA A 262 19.04 4.92 10.77
C ALA A 262 17.71 4.18 10.90
N ASN A 263 16.98 3.99 9.79
CA ASN A 263 15.74 3.23 9.77
C ASN A 263 15.97 1.76 10.17
N ALA A 264 17.00 1.12 9.63
CA ALA A 264 17.36 -0.26 9.98
C ALA A 264 17.64 -0.41 11.48
N ARG A 265 18.39 0.54 12.06
CA ARG A 265 18.64 0.60 13.52
C ARG A 265 17.36 0.75 14.31
N GLY A 266 16.47 1.64 13.90
CA GLY A 266 15.17 1.85 14.56
C GLY A 266 14.29 0.60 14.55
N LEU A 267 14.19 -0.09 13.41
CA LEU A 267 13.39 -1.32 13.27
C LEU A 267 13.91 -2.49 14.11
N HIS A 268 15.23 -2.58 14.29
CA HIS A 268 15.85 -3.65 15.07
C HIS A 268 16.18 -3.22 16.51
N TRP A 269 15.71 -2.04 16.91
CA TRP A 269 15.70 -1.67 18.31
C TRP A 269 14.63 -2.50 19.02
N HIS A 270 14.99 -3.02 20.19
CA HIS A 270 14.12 -3.83 21.02
C HIS A 270 14.13 -3.29 22.45
N MET A 271 12.97 -3.37 23.12
CA MET A 271 12.83 -2.85 24.48
C MET A 271 13.61 -3.68 25.50
N ALA A 272 13.68 -5.00 25.31
CA ALA A 272 14.59 -5.88 26.03
C ALA A 272 16.02 -5.77 25.46
N PRO A 273 17.03 -5.41 26.27
CA PRO A 273 18.40 -5.20 25.79
C PRO A 273 19.03 -6.43 25.13
N GLN A 274 18.75 -7.63 25.63
CA GLN A 274 19.28 -8.90 25.12
C GLN A 274 18.87 -9.18 23.66
N GLU A 275 17.68 -8.71 23.28
CA GLU A 275 17.09 -8.91 21.96
C GLU A 275 17.38 -7.73 21.00
N ASN A 276 18.09 -6.69 21.45
CA ASN A 276 18.30 -5.49 20.67
C ASN A 276 19.41 -5.69 19.62
N ARG A 277 19.04 -5.66 18.33
CA ARG A 277 19.92 -5.90 17.19
C ARG A 277 20.18 -4.65 16.35
N ALA A 278 19.93 -3.45 16.90
CA ALA A 278 20.00 -2.19 16.15
C ALA A 278 21.36 -1.97 15.47
N ASN A 279 22.46 -2.18 16.19
CA ASN A 279 23.81 -1.94 15.66
C ASN A 279 24.15 -2.89 14.51
N GLU A 280 23.92 -4.20 14.72
CA GLU A 280 24.12 -5.24 13.71
C GLU A 280 23.31 -4.94 12.43
N ALA A 281 22.04 -4.55 12.58
CA ALA A 281 21.18 -4.18 11.45
C ALA A 281 21.69 -2.94 10.70
N GLY A 282 22.22 -1.95 11.41
CA GLY A 282 22.83 -0.77 10.80
C GLY A 282 24.07 -1.11 9.96
N GLU A 283 24.89 -2.06 10.43
CA GLU A 283 26.06 -2.55 9.70
C GLU A 283 25.68 -3.42 8.50
N ALA A 284 24.74 -4.35 8.67
CA ALA A 284 24.18 -5.16 7.59
C ALA A 284 23.58 -4.27 6.47
N MET A 285 22.85 -3.21 6.86
CA MET A 285 22.33 -2.23 5.91
C MET A 285 23.45 -1.48 5.17
N ARG A 286 24.52 -1.09 5.87
CA ARG A 286 25.67 -0.43 5.26
C ARG A 286 26.36 -1.34 4.25
N GLU A 287 26.53 -2.62 4.57
CA GLU A 287 27.09 -3.63 3.66
C GLU A 287 26.20 -3.82 2.43
N ARG A 288 24.88 -3.95 2.62
CA ARG A 288 23.89 -4.07 1.53
C ARG A 288 23.92 -2.88 0.56
N LEU A 289 24.19 -1.68 1.06
CA LEU A 289 24.23 -0.44 0.26
C LEU A 289 25.57 -0.23 -0.48
N LYS A 290 26.54 -1.14 -0.38
CA LYS A 290 27.79 -1.04 -1.13
C LYS A 290 27.55 -1.11 -2.64
N LEU A 291 28.14 -0.17 -3.36
CA LEU A 291 28.01 -0.07 -4.81
C LEU A 291 28.99 -1.02 -5.51
N LYS A 292 28.47 -2.14 -6.01
CA LYS A 292 29.20 -3.11 -6.82
C LYS A 292 28.50 -3.28 -8.18
N TYR A 293 29.26 -3.09 -9.26
CA TYR A 293 28.79 -3.17 -10.64
C TYR A 293 29.80 -3.90 -11.53
N SER A 294 29.30 -4.70 -12.49
CA SER A 294 30.13 -5.37 -13.49
C SER A 294 30.58 -4.39 -14.58
N ARG A 295 31.66 -4.70 -15.31
CA ARG A 295 32.13 -3.84 -16.42
C ARG A 295 31.09 -3.69 -17.53
N ALA A 296 30.31 -4.74 -17.81
CA ALA A 296 29.23 -4.69 -18.79
C ALA A 296 28.15 -3.68 -18.36
N TYR A 297 27.75 -3.74 -17.09
CA TYR A 297 26.76 -2.82 -16.54
C TYR A 297 27.27 -1.38 -16.50
N CYS A 298 28.52 -1.16 -16.08
CA CYS A 298 29.14 0.17 -16.12
C CYS A 298 29.11 0.79 -17.52
N ARG A 299 29.39 0.00 -18.56
CA ARG A 299 29.30 0.46 -19.96
C ARG A 299 27.87 0.86 -20.32
N LEU A 300 26.90 0.04 -19.95
CA LEU A 300 25.47 0.31 -20.22
C LEU A 300 25.03 1.63 -19.56
N VAL A 301 25.37 1.85 -18.29
CA VAL A 301 25.05 3.12 -17.60
C VAL A 301 25.77 4.31 -18.24
N ALA A 302 27.03 4.13 -18.68
CA ALA A 302 27.73 5.18 -19.41
C ALA A 302 27.00 5.53 -20.72
N THR A 303 26.45 4.54 -21.43
CA THR A 303 25.65 4.76 -22.64
C THR A 303 24.40 5.58 -22.32
N TRP A 304 23.68 5.23 -21.25
CA TRP A 304 22.52 6.01 -20.79
C TRP A 304 22.90 7.44 -20.47
N MET A 305 23.97 7.66 -19.69
CA MET A 305 24.43 9.00 -19.32
C MET A 305 24.84 9.85 -20.52
N ASN A 306 25.47 9.24 -21.53
CA ASN A 306 25.90 9.93 -22.75
C ASN A 306 24.72 10.34 -23.66
N ALA A 307 23.63 9.58 -23.60
CA ALA A 307 22.44 9.79 -24.43
C ALA A 307 21.40 10.72 -23.81
N ILE A 308 21.63 11.25 -22.60
CA ILE A 308 20.69 12.15 -21.92
C ILE A 308 20.40 13.38 -22.81
N PRO A 309 19.12 13.71 -23.10
CA PRO A 309 18.78 14.82 -24.00
C PRO A 309 19.03 16.21 -23.37
N LEU A 310 19.22 16.27 -22.05
CA LEU A 310 19.41 17.51 -21.31
C LEU A 310 20.84 18.09 -21.51
N PRO A 311 21.00 19.41 -21.71
CA PRO A 311 22.31 20.07 -21.80
C PRO A 311 23.18 19.81 -20.57
N GLU A 312 24.49 19.92 -20.75
CA GLU A 312 25.50 19.53 -19.76
C GLU A 312 25.39 20.37 -18.48
N GLU A 313 25.15 21.69 -18.57
CA GLU A 313 24.98 22.57 -17.39
C GLU A 313 23.73 22.25 -16.60
N LYS A 314 22.61 22.01 -17.30
CA LYS A 314 21.33 21.63 -16.66
C LYS A 314 21.40 20.23 -16.06
N SER A 315 22.13 19.32 -16.70
CA SER A 315 22.41 17.98 -16.18
C SER A 315 23.26 18.04 -14.92
N ALA A 316 24.33 18.84 -14.91
CA ALA A 316 25.16 19.06 -13.73
C ALA A 316 24.37 19.73 -12.59
N GLU A 317 23.49 20.68 -12.90
CA GLU A 317 22.58 21.29 -11.93
C GLU A 317 21.61 20.26 -11.32
N ALA A 318 21.03 19.36 -12.14
CA ALA A 318 20.16 18.29 -11.68
C ALA A 318 20.89 17.29 -10.75
N MET A 319 22.19 17.11 -10.96
CA MET A 319 23.04 16.29 -10.09
C MET A 319 23.39 16.99 -8.76
N HIS A 320 23.31 18.32 -8.68
CA HIS A 320 23.77 19.12 -7.54
C HIS A 320 23.09 18.72 -6.21
N ALA A 321 21.76 18.53 -6.23
CA ALA A 321 20.98 18.20 -5.03
C ALA A 321 21.44 16.92 -4.32
N LYS A 322 22.07 15.99 -5.06
CA LYS A 322 22.61 14.71 -4.54
C LYS A 322 24.09 14.52 -4.91
N ARG A 323 24.87 15.61 -4.96
CA ARG A 323 26.29 15.62 -5.37
C ARG A 323 27.12 14.54 -4.67
N GLY A 324 26.97 14.36 -3.36
CA GLY A 324 27.69 13.35 -2.59
C GLY A 324 27.39 11.91 -3.02
N MET A 325 26.15 11.61 -3.42
CA MET A 325 25.78 10.31 -4.00
C MET A 325 26.37 10.15 -5.40
N TRP A 326 26.33 11.22 -6.22
CA TRP A 326 26.88 11.21 -7.57
C TRP A 326 28.38 10.96 -7.62
N VAL A 327 29.17 11.61 -6.76
CA VAL A 327 30.62 11.36 -6.68
C VAL A 327 30.91 9.86 -6.45
N ARG A 328 30.14 9.22 -5.56
CA ARG A 328 30.28 7.78 -5.28
C ARG A 328 29.81 6.91 -6.45
N MET A 329 28.70 7.27 -7.09
CA MET A 329 28.18 6.56 -8.28
C MET A 329 29.15 6.66 -9.46
N ILE A 330 29.66 7.85 -9.78
CA ILE A 330 30.64 8.08 -10.84
C ILE A 330 31.87 7.19 -10.64
N ARG A 331 32.39 7.09 -9.40
CA ARG A 331 33.50 6.21 -9.06
C ARG A 331 33.14 4.73 -9.21
N ALA A 332 32.01 4.30 -8.64
CA ALA A 332 31.60 2.89 -8.66
C ALA A 332 31.29 2.38 -10.08
N LEU A 333 30.71 3.23 -10.92
CA LEU A 333 30.38 2.96 -12.32
C LEU A 333 31.55 3.23 -13.28
N ARG A 334 32.67 3.75 -12.78
CA ARG A 334 33.87 4.07 -13.58
C ARG A 334 33.58 5.03 -14.73
N LEU A 335 32.63 5.95 -14.57
CA LEU A 335 32.18 6.80 -15.68
C LEU A 335 33.31 7.65 -16.26
N ALA A 336 34.29 8.06 -15.43
CA ALA A 336 35.47 8.79 -15.89
C ALA A 336 36.38 7.95 -16.82
N GLU A 337 36.42 6.62 -16.67
CA GLU A 337 37.15 5.73 -17.59
C GLU A 337 36.44 5.61 -18.93
N TYR A 338 35.10 5.52 -18.92
CA TYR A 338 34.30 5.43 -20.14
C TYR A 338 34.22 6.75 -20.91
N ALA A 339 34.20 7.88 -20.20
CA ALA A 339 34.24 9.22 -20.79
C ALA A 339 35.42 9.39 -21.77
N ARG A 340 36.60 8.84 -21.43
CA ARG A 340 37.80 8.91 -22.28
C ARG A 340 37.71 8.10 -23.59
N LYS A 341 36.67 7.29 -23.77
CA LYS A 341 36.50 6.45 -24.97
C LYS A 341 35.75 7.23 -26.04
N LYS A 342 36.11 6.96 -27.30
CA LYS A 342 35.39 7.50 -28.48
C LYS A 342 33.90 7.12 -28.41
N GLY A 343 33.01 8.08 -28.69
CA GLY A 343 31.56 7.93 -28.61
C GLY A 343 30.94 8.33 -27.26
N PHE A 344 31.74 8.77 -26.29
CA PHE A 344 31.31 9.26 -24.96
C PHE A 344 31.64 10.73 -24.72
N GLU A 345 31.66 11.54 -25.78
CA GLU A 345 32.06 12.95 -25.74
C GLU A 345 31.12 13.77 -24.84
N ARG A 346 29.81 13.54 -24.93
CA ARG A 346 28.83 14.23 -24.07
C ARG A 346 28.98 13.87 -22.60
N LEU A 347 29.25 12.60 -22.31
CA LEU A 347 29.57 12.17 -20.95
C LEU A 347 30.84 12.88 -20.43
N THR A 348 31.86 13.06 -21.29
CA THR A 348 33.08 13.80 -20.93
C THR A 348 32.77 15.24 -20.56
N SER A 349 32.06 15.96 -21.43
CA SER A 349 31.66 17.35 -21.20
C SER A 349 30.80 17.50 -19.93
N LEU A 350 29.84 16.60 -19.71
CA LEU A 350 29.03 16.59 -18.50
C LEU A 350 29.87 16.43 -17.23
N LEU A 351 30.81 15.48 -17.21
CA LEU A 351 31.67 15.26 -16.05
C LEU A 351 32.57 16.46 -15.78
N ASP A 352 33.09 17.12 -16.82
CA ASP A 352 33.90 18.33 -16.68
C ASP A 352 33.09 19.47 -16.03
N VAL A 353 31.91 19.79 -16.56
CA VAL A 353 31.00 20.80 -15.99
C VAL A 353 30.61 20.46 -14.54
N PHE A 354 30.37 19.18 -14.25
CA PHE A 354 30.03 18.73 -12.89
C PHE A 354 31.19 18.90 -11.90
N TYR A 355 32.43 18.59 -12.28
CA TYR A 355 33.59 18.73 -11.41
C TYR A 355 34.01 20.19 -11.25
N CYS A 356 34.06 20.96 -12.34
CA CYS A 356 34.38 22.39 -12.36
C CYS A 356 33.29 23.27 -11.75
N GLN A 357 32.07 22.75 -11.56
CA GLN A 357 30.92 23.49 -11.04
C GLN A 357 30.54 24.71 -11.89
N ALA A 358 30.68 24.58 -13.21
CA ALA A 358 30.38 25.62 -14.18
C ALA A 358 28.84 25.76 -14.43
N TYR A 359 28.06 25.93 -13.36
CA TYR A 359 26.61 26.11 -13.41
C TYR A 359 26.12 26.88 -12.17
N THR A 360 25.01 27.60 -12.29
CA THR A 360 24.39 28.30 -11.15
C THR A 360 23.24 27.48 -10.57
N PRO A 361 23.27 27.10 -9.28
CA PRO A 361 22.15 26.40 -8.65
C PRO A 361 20.91 27.30 -8.57
N TRP A 362 19.84 26.91 -9.25
CA TRP A 362 18.57 27.67 -9.22
C TRP A 362 18.00 27.78 -7.80
N LEU A 363 18.11 26.72 -6.98
CA LEU A 363 17.63 26.73 -5.59
C LEU A 363 18.34 27.78 -4.73
N GLY A 364 19.66 27.94 -4.91
CA GLY A 364 20.42 28.96 -4.18
C GLY A 364 19.98 30.38 -4.55
N THR A 365 19.60 30.59 -5.82
CA THR A 365 19.07 31.87 -6.30
C THR A 365 17.68 32.16 -5.71
N LEU A 366 16.80 31.16 -5.68
CA LEU A 366 15.49 31.27 -5.05
C LEU A 366 15.59 31.59 -3.55
N ASP A 367 16.43 30.87 -2.82
CA ASP A 367 16.59 31.06 -1.37
C ASP A 367 17.17 32.45 -1.06
N LYS A 368 18.05 32.97 -1.93
CA LYS A 368 18.53 34.34 -1.84
C LYS A 368 17.39 35.36 -2.03
N ALA A 369 16.53 35.18 -3.03
CA ALA A 369 15.39 36.05 -3.28
C ALA A 369 14.38 36.04 -2.11
N ARG A 370 14.08 34.85 -1.56
CA ARG A 370 13.22 34.69 -0.38
C ARG A 370 13.77 35.41 0.85
N ARG A 371 15.07 35.26 1.13
CA ARG A 371 15.73 35.95 2.25
C ARG A 371 15.75 37.47 2.07
N ALA A 372 15.78 37.96 0.84
CA ALA A 372 15.70 39.38 0.53
C ALA A 372 14.26 39.93 0.52
N ASN A 373 13.26 39.07 0.79
CA ASN A 373 11.84 39.39 0.68
C ASN A 373 11.42 39.96 -0.70
N ASP A 374 12.11 39.54 -1.76
CA ASP A 374 11.83 39.98 -3.13
C ASP A 374 10.71 39.11 -3.73
N ALA A 375 9.47 39.56 -3.57
CA ALA A 375 8.28 38.85 -4.04
C ALA A 375 8.30 38.65 -5.57
N GLN A 376 8.65 39.69 -6.32
CA GLN A 376 8.63 39.66 -7.79
C GLN A 376 9.66 38.66 -8.34
N LEU A 377 10.90 38.71 -7.85
CA LEU A 377 11.93 37.76 -8.25
C LEU A 377 11.56 36.35 -7.81
N THR A 378 11.03 36.17 -6.59
CA THR A 378 10.62 34.86 -6.08
C THR A 378 9.53 34.23 -6.95
N LEU A 379 8.45 34.96 -7.24
CA LEU A 379 7.35 34.48 -8.08
C LEU A 379 7.81 34.21 -9.52
N SER A 380 8.68 35.06 -10.08
CA SER A 380 9.25 34.83 -11.42
C SER A 380 10.12 33.59 -11.50
N LEU A 381 10.91 33.29 -10.46
CA LEU A 381 11.72 32.09 -10.37
C LEU A 381 10.83 30.85 -10.22
N LEU A 382 9.88 30.87 -9.28
CA LEU A 382 8.94 29.77 -9.04
C LEU A 382 8.13 29.41 -10.29
N SER A 383 7.70 30.41 -11.07
CA SER A 383 6.99 30.20 -12.34
C SER A 383 7.80 29.39 -13.37
N LYS A 384 9.15 29.43 -13.31
CA LYS A 384 10.03 28.61 -14.17
C LYS A 384 10.08 27.14 -13.75
N ARG A 385 9.63 26.80 -12.53
CA ARG A 385 9.56 25.43 -12.01
C ARG A 385 8.18 25.14 -11.41
N PRO A 386 7.14 24.96 -12.25
CA PRO A 386 5.76 24.81 -11.81
C PRO A 386 5.54 23.81 -10.67
N GLY A 387 6.16 22.62 -10.77
CA GLY A 387 6.00 21.58 -9.75
C GLY A 387 6.59 21.94 -8.39
N LEU A 388 7.59 22.83 -8.33
CA LEU A 388 8.12 23.35 -7.07
C LEU A 388 7.27 24.51 -6.56
N PHE A 389 6.77 25.38 -7.44
CA PHE A 389 5.81 26.42 -7.07
C PHE A 389 4.59 25.80 -6.38
N ALA A 390 3.98 24.77 -6.98
CA ALA A 390 2.86 24.05 -6.38
C ALA A 390 3.18 23.55 -4.96
N ARG A 391 4.34 22.92 -4.73
CA ARG A 391 4.74 22.41 -3.41
C ARG A 391 4.92 23.48 -2.33
N CYS A 392 5.12 24.74 -2.71
CA CYS A 392 5.30 25.85 -1.77
C CYS A 392 4.22 26.93 -1.90
N LEU A 393 3.15 26.67 -2.65
CA LEU A 393 2.09 27.64 -2.95
C LEU A 393 1.57 28.30 -1.68
N PHE A 394 1.11 27.51 -0.71
CA PHE A 394 0.52 28.03 0.53
C PHE A 394 1.52 28.82 1.36
N SER A 395 2.76 28.34 1.51
CA SER A 395 3.79 29.11 2.22
C SER A 395 4.10 30.44 1.53
N THR A 396 4.03 30.48 0.19
CA THR A 396 4.28 31.70 -0.59
C THR A 396 3.10 32.67 -0.48
N MET A 397 1.86 32.17 -0.46
CA MET A 397 0.66 32.97 -0.16
C MET A 397 0.74 33.61 1.22
N LEU A 398 1.23 32.87 2.24
CA LEU A 398 1.40 33.41 3.59
C LEU A 398 2.56 34.41 3.71
N SER A 399 3.61 34.29 2.88
CA SER A 399 4.82 35.13 2.98
C SER A 399 4.72 36.46 2.23
N PHE A 400 4.04 36.51 1.09
CA PHE A 400 3.96 37.72 0.26
C PHE A 400 2.54 38.27 0.24
N ASP A 401 1.62 37.55 -0.40
CA ASP A 401 0.18 37.80 -0.42
C ASP A 401 -0.53 36.71 -1.24
N SER A 402 -1.80 36.43 -0.93
CA SER A 402 -2.60 35.42 -1.63
C SER A 402 -2.84 35.78 -3.11
N GLN A 403 -3.20 37.03 -3.38
CA GLN A 403 -3.71 37.46 -4.68
C GLN A 403 -2.64 37.41 -5.78
N SER A 404 -1.48 38.02 -5.56
CA SER A 404 -0.36 38.06 -6.51
C SER A 404 0.26 36.68 -6.69
N THR A 405 0.35 35.90 -5.60
CA THR A 405 0.85 34.53 -5.65
C THR A 405 -0.06 33.65 -6.51
N LEU A 406 -1.38 33.70 -6.29
CA LEU A 406 -2.33 32.93 -7.09
C LEU A 406 -2.39 33.41 -8.54
N ALA A 407 -2.32 34.71 -8.81
CA ALA A 407 -2.25 35.23 -10.18
C ALA A 407 -1.01 34.69 -10.94
N ALA A 408 0.17 34.70 -10.31
CA ALA A 408 1.38 34.12 -10.89
C ALA A 408 1.24 32.60 -11.08
N PHE A 409 0.62 31.91 -10.12
CA PHE A 409 0.40 30.47 -10.20
C PHE A 409 -0.59 30.11 -11.32
N GLU A 410 -1.71 30.82 -11.45
CA GLU A 410 -2.72 30.59 -12.50
C GLU A 410 -2.11 30.65 -13.90
N GLY A 411 -1.13 31.53 -14.12
CA GLY A 411 -0.38 31.63 -15.37
C GLY A 411 0.35 30.33 -15.77
N ILE A 412 0.66 29.44 -14.82
CA ILE A 412 1.40 28.19 -15.05
C ILE A 412 0.59 26.92 -14.76
N VAL A 413 -0.66 27.03 -14.28
CA VAL A 413 -1.50 25.89 -13.88
C VAL A 413 -1.70 24.88 -15.02
N HIS A 414 -1.77 25.35 -16.26
CA HIS A 414 -1.92 24.49 -17.44
C HIS A 414 -0.73 23.52 -17.64
N GLN A 415 0.46 23.85 -17.11
CA GLN A 415 1.66 23.01 -17.17
C GLN A 415 1.71 21.95 -16.06
N LEU A 416 0.83 22.05 -15.07
CA LEU A 416 0.81 21.13 -13.93
C LEU A 416 -0.06 19.91 -14.20
N PRO A 417 0.36 18.71 -13.76
CA PRO A 417 -0.51 17.56 -13.83
C PRO A 417 -1.69 17.74 -12.87
N THR A 418 -2.88 17.31 -13.31
CA THR A 418 -4.16 17.39 -12.58
C THR A 418 -4.06 16.90 -11.14
N ARG A 419 -3.35 15.78 -10.92
CA ARG A 419 -3.13 15.24 -9.57
C ARG A 419 -2.49 16.23 -8.60
N LEU A 420 -1.63 17.12 -9.07
CA LEU A 420 -0.97 18.10 -8.19
C LEU A 420 -1.93 19.21 -7.80
N LEU A 421 -2.81 19.63 -8.70
CA LEU A 421 -3.89 20.58 -8.41
C LEU A 421 -4.89 20.00 -7.41
N LEU A 422 -5.25 18.72 -7.59
CA LEU A 422 -6.09 18.00 -6.63
C LEU A 422 -5.45 17.93 -5.25
N SER A 423 -4.16 17.59 -5.18
CA SER A 423 -3.40 17.54 -3.91
C SER A 423 -3.38 18.90 -3.20
N LEU A 424 -3.38 20.01 -3.95
CA LEU A 424 -3.46 21.35 -3.37
C LEU A 424 -4.87 21.60 -2.82
N ASN A 425 -5.90 21.34 -3.62
CA ASN A 425 -7.29 21.51 -3.18
C ASN A 425 -7.57 20.73 -1.88
N ASP A 426 -7.21 19.45 -1.84
CA ASP A 426 -7.42 18.57 -0.68
C ASP A 426 -6.63 19.03 0.56
N ALA A 427 -5.48 19.67 0.37
CA ALA A 427 -4.61 20.11 1.47
C ALA A 427 -4.94 21.50 2.01
N ALA A 428 -5.67 22.33 1.25
CA ALA A 428 -5.88 23.75 1.58
C ALA A 428 -6.58 23.94 2.93
N VAL A 429 -7.69 23.22 3.15
CA VAL A 429 -8.48 23.30 4.39
C VAL A 429 -7.61 23.01 5.61
N ALA A 430 -6.84 21.91 5.57
CA ALA A 430 -6.00 21.53 6.69
C ALA A 430 -4.75 22.40 6.85
N TYR A 431 -4.27 23.04 5.78
CA TYR A 431 -3.07 23.88 5.83
C TYR A 431 -3.35 25.27 6.44
N PHE A 432 -4.51 25.85 6.13
CA PHE A 432 -4.92 27.18 6.60
C PHE A 432 -5.71 27.15 7.92
N ASP A 433 -5.78 25.99 8.58
CA ASP A 433 -6.41 25.84 9.90
C ASP A 433 -5.36 26.05 11.01
N PRO A 434 -5.49 27.09 11.85
CA PRO A 434 -4.51 27.41 12.89
C PRO A 434 -4.57 26.47 14.10
N GLU A 435 -5.63 25.68 14.26
CA GLU A 435 -5.81 24.76 15.38
C GLU A 435 -5.44 23.31 15.02
N ARG A 436 -5.32 23.02 13.72
CA ARG A 436 -5.15 21.65 13.23
C ARG A 436 -3.69 21.27 12.99
N MET A 437 -3.30 20.14 13.58
CA MET A 437 -2.05 19.47 13.27
C MET A 437 -2.06 18.95 11.83
N ARG A 438 -0.95 19.17 11.12
CA ARG A 438 -0.77 18.71 9.74
C ARG A 438 -0.03 17.38 9.73
N LEU A 439 -0.49 16.47 8.88
CA LEU A 439 0.11 15.14 8.75
C LEU A 439 1.13 15.10 7.61
N ALA A 440 2.36 14.68 7.91
CA ALA A 440 3.40 14.44 6.91
C ALA A 440 3.87 12.98 6.93
N ARG A 441 3.93 12.36 5.75
CA ARG A 441 4.49 11.01 5.55
C ARG A 441 5.83 11.13 4.80
N PRO A 442 6.98 11.01 5.49
CA PRO A 442 8.29 10.95 4.87
C PRO A 442 8.46 9.63 4.12
N ILE A 443 9.56 9.50 3.39
CA ILE A 443 9.81 8.31 2.56
C ILE A 443 9.97 7.03 3.40
N THR A 444 10.42 7.13 4.65
CA THR A 444 10.52 6.01 5.60
C THR A 444 9.16 5.48 6.06
N GLY A 445 8.06 6.16 5.74
CA GLY A 445 6.70 5.67 5.93
C GLY A 445 6.02 6.17 7.21
N VAL A 446 6.75 6.39 8.30
CA VAL A 446 6.22 6.79 9.62
C VAL A 446 5.54 8.15 9.55
N MET A 447 4.27 8.24 9.97
CA MET A 447 3.53 9.49 10.01
C MET A 447 4.10 10.44 11.08
N HIS A 448 4.26 11.72 10.73
CA HIS A 448 4.63 12.78 11.66
C HIS A 448 3.56 13.85 11.73
N ASN A 449 3.23 14.26 12.94
CA ASN A 449 2.42 15.44 13.22
C ASN A 449 3.31 16.68 13.12
N LEU A 450 2.86 17.67 12.36
CA LEU A 450 3.51 18.97 12.20
C LEU A 450 2.59 20.04 12.77
N ASP A 451 3.17 20.97 13.51
CA ASP A 451 2.44 22.12 14.01
C ASP A 451 1.86 22.96 12.85
N PRO A 452 0.78 23.72 13.10
CA PRO A 452 0.30 24.76 12.20
C PRO A 452 1.44 25.67 11.74
N HIS A 453 1.34 26.19 10.52
CA HIS A 453 2.41 27.06 10.00
C HIS A 453 2.48 28.36 10.83
N PRO A 454 3.67 28.80 11.31
CA PRO A 454 3.76 29.95 12.22
C PRO A 454 3.14 31.24 11.69
N LEU A 455 3.19 31.45 10.36
CA LEU A 455 2.61 32.64 9.75
C LEU A 455 1.08 32.70 9.80
N LEU A 456 0.38 31.61 10.12
CA LEU A 456 -1.09 31.62 10.24
C LEU A 456 -1.56 32.58 11.34
N ALA A 457 -0.73 32.80 12.38
CA ALA A 457 -1.04 33.70 13.48
C ALA A 457 -1.17 35.19 13.06
N PHE A 458 -0.74 35.55 11.85
CA PHE A 458 -0.85 36.91 11.32
C PHE A 458 -2.11 37.14 10.47
N TYR A 459 -2.97 36.13 10.34
CA TYR A 459 -4.20 36.19 9.55
C TYR A 459 -5.41 35.93 10.43
N ASP A 460 -6.50 36.65 10.16
CA ASP A 460 -7.78 36.37 10.80
C ASP A 460 -8.51 35.18 10.14
N GLU A 461 -9.55 34.69 10.81
CA GLU A 461 -10.32 33.53 10.34
C GLU A 461 -10.97 33.76 8.97
N ALA A 462 -11.41 34.99 8.68
CA ALA A 462 -12.04 35.32 7.40
C ALA A 462 -11.02 35.29 6.24
N GLN A 463 -9.82 35.82 6.46
CA GLN A 463 -8.71 35.78 5.51
C GLN A 463 -8.27 34.33 5.22
N LEU A 464 -8.14 33.50 6.25
CA LEU A 464 -7.77 32.09 6.08
C LEU A 464 -8.84 31.30 5.31
N LYS A 465 -10.13 31.52 5.62
CA LYS A 465 -11.24 30.94 4.84
C LYS A 465 -11.24 31.43 3.39
N GLN A 466 -10.92 32.70 3.16
CA GLN A 466 -10.82 33.24 1.80
C GLN A 466 -9.68 32.58 1.02
N MET A 467 -8.51 32.35 1.63
CA MET A 467 -7.40 31.65 0.97
C MET A 467 -7.79 30.23 0.54
N VAL A 468 -8.55 29.51 1.38
CA VAL A 468 -9.09 28.18 1.02
C VAL A 468 -10.05 28.28 -0.17
N ALA A 469 -10.98 29.25 -0.13
CA ALA A 469 -11.94 29.47 -1.20
C ALA A 469 -11.27 29.83 -2.53
N ASP A 470 -10.24 30.68 -2.50
CA ASP A 470 -9.48 31.09 -3.69
C ASP A 470 -8.76 29.91 -4.34
N VAL A 471 -8.12 29.04 -3.53
CA VAL A 471 -7.48 27.81 -4.01
C VAL A 471 -8.51 26.87 -4.63
N ASN A 472 -9.67 26.67 -3.99
CA ASN A 472 -10.74 25.84 -4.54
C ASN A 472 -11.27 26.38 -5.87
N ALA A 473 -11.46 27.69 -5.97
CA ALA A 473 -11.95 28.35 -7.17
C ALA A 473 -10.95 28.22 -8.34
N MET A 474 -9.65 28.42 -8.07
CA MET A 474 -8.58 28.21 -9.05
C MET A 474 -8.56 26.75 -9.53
N TYR A 475 -8.62 25.79 -8.59
CA TYR A 475 -8.69 24.37 -8.91
C TYR A 475 -9.88 24.04 -9.82
N LYS A 476 -11.09 24.49 -9.46
CA LYS A 476 -12.31 24.25 -10.27
C LYS A 476 -12.18 24.85 -11.67
N ARG A 477 -11.68 26.08 -11.81
CA ARG A 477 -11.43 26.70 -13.13
C ARG A 477 -10.46 25.87 -13.97
N ALA A 478 -9.38 25.39 -13.36
CA ALA A 478 -8.38 24.55 -14.02
C ALA A 478 -8.96 23.23 -14.50
N MET A 479 -9.75 22.54 -13.65
CA MET A 479 -10.43 21.29 -14.00
C MET A 479 -11.44 21.49 -15.13
N LYS A 480 -12.27 22.53 -15.04
CA LYS A 480 -13.25 22.84 -16.09
C LYS A 480 -12.57 23.11 -17.43
N SER A 481 -11.49 23.88 -17.43
CA SER A 481 -10.71 24.15 -18.65
C SER A 481 -10.10 22.89 -19.27
N ARG A 482 -9.68 21.91 -18.46
CA ARG A 482 -9.15 20.62 -18.92
C ARG A 482 -10.24 19.76 -19.55
N TYR A 483 -11.34 19.52 -18.83
CA TYR A 483 -12.44 18.72 -19.36
C TYR A 483 -13.06 19.32 -20.61
N ALA A 484 -13.10 20.65 -20.73
CA ALA A 484 -13.58 21.33 -21.94
C ALA A 484 -12.71 21.06 -23.18
N LYS A 485 -11.42 20.72 -23.01
CA LYS A 485 -10.50 20.40 -24.11
C LYS A 485 -10.54 18.93 -24.52
N GLN A 486 -11.14 18.06 -23.73
CA GLN A 486 -11.29 16.65 -24.09
C GLN A 486 -12.32 16.51 -25.21
N SER A 487 -12.05 15.58 -26.14
CA SER A 487 -13.04 15.21 -27.15
C SER A 487 -14.26 14.59 -26.47
N HIS A 488 -15.43 15.16 -26.70
CA HIS A 488 -16.70 14.68 -26.16
C HIS A 488 -17.82 14.90 -27.17
N CYS A 489 -18.84 14.05 -27.12
CA CYS A 489 -20.12 14.37 -27.76
C CYS A 489 -20.87 15.32 -26.83
N ALA A 490 -21.30 16.49 -27.34
CA ALA A 490 -22.05 17.43 -26.52
C ALA A 490 -23.43 16.86 -26.15
N GLY A 491 -23.78 16.91 -24.86
CA GLY A 491 -25.06 16.39 -24.36
C GLY A 491 -25.03 14.92 -23.93
N GLY A 492 -26.21 14.34 -23.69
CA GLY A 492 -26.38 12.99 -23.18
C GLY A 492 -26.74 12.93 -21.71
N THR A 493 -26.90 11.72 -21.20
CA THR A 493 -27.30 11.43 -19.81
C THR A 493 -26.22 10.66 -19.08
N VAL A 494 -25.97 11.01 -17.81
CA VAL A 494 -24.98 10.35 -16.96
C VAL A 494 -25.61 9.95 -15.63
N TYR A 495 -25.33 8.73 -15.19
CA TYR A 495 -25.66 8.26 -13.85
C TYR A 495 -24.37 8.18 -13.01
N ILE A 496 -24.39 8.86 -11.86
CA ILE A 496 -23.34 8.82 -10.86
C ILE A 496 -23.94 8.20 -9.60
N ASP A 497 -23.48 7.01 -9.23
CA ASP A 497 -23.94 6.33 -8.02
C ASP A 497 -23.65 7.19 -6.77
N PRO A 498 -24.63 7.45 -5.89
CA PRO A 498 -24.45 8.29 -4.70
C PRO A 498 -23.30 7.85 -3.78
N ARG A 499 -22.93 6.56 -3.82
CA ARG A 499 -21.78 6.05 -3.05
C ARG A 499 -20.45 6.61 -3.52
N LEU A 500 -20.33 7.08 -4.77
CA LEU A 500 -19.10 7.64 -5.33
C LEU A 500 -18.72 9.00 -4.72
N TYR A 501 -19.66 9.68 -4.07
CA TYR A 501 -19.40 10.89 -3.25
C TYR A 501 -18.72 10.56 -1.92
N GLN A 502 -18.53 9.27 -1.59
CA GLN A 502 -17.81 8.80 -0.42
C GLN A 502 -16.52 8.06 -0.77
N VAL A 503 -16.20 7.95 -2.07
CA VAL A 503 -14.97 7.32 -2.55
C VAL A 503 -13.94 8.42 -2.83
N PRO A 504 -12.93 8.59 -1.97
CA PRO A 504 -11.91 9.61 -2.18
C PRO A 504 -11.03 9.24 -3.39
N ILE A 505 -10.57 10.24 -4.11
CA ILE A 505 -9.62 10.02 -5.20
C ILE A 505 -8.23 9.76 -4.60
N GLY A 506 -7.63 8.62 -4.97
CA GLY A 506 -6.34 8.15 -4.46
C GLY A 506 -5.12 8.92 -4.98
N VAL A 507 -5.07 10.24 -4.78
CA VAL A 507 -3.87 11.03 -5.06
C VAL A 507 -3.03 11.20 -3.79
N GLY A 508 -1.77 10.79 -3.86
CA GLY A 508 -0.81 10.93 -2.76
C GLY A 508 -0.89 9.82 -1.71
N ASP A 509 -1.95 9.01 -1.71
CA ASP A 509 -2.15 7.88 -0.80
C ASP A 509 -1.49 6.61 -1.36
N ARG A 510 -0.16 6.56 -1.24
CA ARG A 510 0.61 5.40 -1.69
C ARG A 510 0.39 4.24 -0.72
N SER A 511 -0.27 3.18 -1.20
CA SER A 511 -0.36 1.89 -0.52
C SER A 511 0.92 1.08 -0.78
N ASN A 512 1.56 0.62 0.29
CA ASN A 512 2.71 -0.28 0.24
C ASN A 512 2.29 -1.76 0.42
N THR A 513 1.03 -2.00 0.75
CA THR A 513 0.44 -3.33 0.83
C THR A 513 -0.07 -3.80 -0.53
N VAL A 514 0.01 -5.11 -0.77
CA VAL A 514 -0.47 -5.75 -2.00
C VAL A 514 -1.83 -6.38 -1.74
N GLN A 515 -2.79 -6.09 -2.61
CA GLN A 515 -4.11 -6.70 -2.62
C GLN A 515 -4.16 -7.73 -3.74
N ASP A 516 -4.06 -9.01 -3.40
CA ASP A 516 -4.00 -10.08 -4.41
C ASP A 516 -5.40 -10.48 -4.92
N ALA A 517 -6.48 -10.05 -4.27
CA ALA A 517 -7.88 -10.39 -4.61
C ALA A 517 -8.80 -9.16 -4.81
N SER A 518 -8.25 -7.95 -4.77
CA SER A 518 -8.98 -6.68 -4.94
C SER A 518 -8.03 -5.53 -5.31
N CYS A 519 -8.60 -4.34 -5.57
CA CYS A 519 -7.86 -3.11 -5.81
C CYS A 519 -8.49 -1.91 -5.07
N ALA A 520 -8.90 -2.05 -3.82
CA ALA A 520 -9.55 -0.97 -3.06
C ALA A 520 -8.57 0.17 -2.71
N LEU A 521 -9.00 1.42 -2.89
CA LEU A 521 -8.23 2.60 -2.47
C LEU A 521 -8.29 2.79 -0.96
N GLN A 522 -7.23 3.36 -0.39
CA GLN A 522 -7.27 3.82 1.00
C GLN A 522 -8.45 4.77 1.23
N GLY A 523 -9.17 4.59 2.35
CA GLY A 523 -10.41 5.30 2.64
C GLY A 523 -11.67 4.61 2.14
N THR A 524 -11.56 3.55 1.32
CA THR A 524 -12.72 2.73 0.91
C THR A 524 -13.44 2.20 2.16
N ARG A 525 -14.77 2.33 2.17
CA ARG A 525 -15.63 1.95 3.29
C ARG A 525 -16.33 0.63 3.01
N PHE A 526 -16.22 -0.29 3.94
CA PHE A 526 -16.81 -1.62 3.87
C PHE A 526 -17.93 -1.73 4.90
N LYS A 527 -19.18 -1.87 4.43
CA LYS A 527 -20.31 -2.15 5.33
C LYS A 527 -20.11 -3.51 6.00
N VAL A 528 -20.27 -3.54 7.32
CA VAL A 528 -20.30 -4.78 8.09
C VAL A 528 -21.73 -5.30 8.09
N LYS A 529 -21.89 -6.52 7.59
CA LYS A 529 -23.15 -7.28 7.70
C LYS A 529 -23.03 -8.25 8.87
N GLY A 530 -24.11 -8.39 9.64
CA GLY A 530 -24.11 -9.17 10.87
C GLY A 530 -23.68 -8.38 12.11
N ASN A 531 -23.34 -9.09 13.18
CA ASN A 531 -23.06 -8.54 14.52
C ASN A 531 -21.62 -8.78 15.01
N ALA A 532 -20.79 -9.37 14.16
CA ALA A 532 -19.42 -9.72 14.48
C ALA A 532 -18.47 -9.56 13.29
N VAL A 533 -17.23 -9.19 13.59
CA VAL A 533 -16.11 -9.05 12.65
C VAL A 533 -14.97 -9.89 13.17
N ARG A 534 -14.41 -10.77 12.33
CA ARG A 534 -13.24 -11.58 12.68
C ARG A 534 -12.04 -11.05 11.93
N LEU A 535 -11.09 -10.46 12.66
CA LEU A 535 -9.77 -10.13 12.14
C LEU A 535 -8.95 -11.41 12.05
N PHE A 536 -8.07 -11.47 11.06
CA PHE A 536 -7.10 -12.56 10.94
C PHE A 536 -5.74 -12.02 10.50
N MET A 537 -4.70 -12.75 10.91
CA MET A 537 -3.33 -12.54 10.48
C MET A 537 -2.67 -13.88 10.18
N GLN A 538 -1.86 -13.96 9.13
CA GLN A 538 -1.06 -15.13 8.78
C GLN A 538 0.36 -14.69 8.41
N TRP A 539 1.39 -15.35 8.93
CA TRP A 539 2.78 -15.03 8.60
C TRP A 539 3.70 -16.24 8.65
N GLY A 540 4.93 -16.09 8.15
CA GLY A 540 5.96 -17.14 8.20
C GLY A 540 5.93 -18.16 7.07
N LYS A 541 5.07 -17.96 6.06
CA LYS A 541 5.01 -18.82 4.86
C LYS A 541 6.37 -18.88 4.15
N GLY A 542 6.83 -20.10 3.86
CA GLY A 542 8.08 -20.34 3.12
C GLY A 542 9.37 -20.05 3.90
N LEU A 543 9.27 -19.85 5.22
CA LEU A 543 10.41 -19.59 6.09
C LEU A 543 10.75 -20.81 6.94
N PRO A 544 12.02 -20.99 7.32
CA PRO A 544 12.40 -22.02 8.28
C PRO A 544 11.82 -21.73 9.66
N ALA A 545 11.68 -22.78 10.47
CA ALA A 545 11.23 -22.65 11.86
C ALA A 545 12.17 -21.73 12.65
N GLN A 546 11.62 -20.66 13.22
CA GLN A 546 12.39 -19.65 13.95
C GLN A 546 11.49 -18.83 14.88
N HIS A 547 12.13 -18.07 15.79
CA HIS A 547 11.45 -17.01 16.54
C HIS A 547 11.10 -15.87 15.58
N LEU A 548 9.81 -15.62 15.38
CA LEU A 548 9.29 -14.59 14.49
C LEU A 548 7.95 -14.14 15.03
N ASP A 549 8.04 -13.30 16.05
CA ASP A 549 6.91 -12.80 16.80
C ASP A 549 6.28 -11.59 16.08
N MET A 550 5.04 -11.79 15.64
CA MET A 550 4.19 -10.80 14.98
C MET A 550 2.87 -10.81 15.73
N ASP A 551 2.40 -9.63 16.16
CA ASP A 551 1.14 -9.51 16.91
C ASP A 551 0.01 -9.06 16.00
N LEU A 552 -1.16 -9.67 16.18
CA LEU A 552 -2.44 -9.08 15.82
C LEU A 552 -3.01 -8.31 17.02
N SER A 553 -3.59 -7.14 16.81
CA SER A 553 -4.15 -6.35 17.91
C SER A 553 -5.35 -5.51 17.48
N ALA A 554 -6.23 -5.25 18.44
CA ALA A 554 -7.35 -4.35 18.31
C ALA A 554 -7.36 -3.34 19.46
N ARG A 555 -7.49 -2.06 19.13
CA ARG A 555 -7.63 -0.96 20.10
C ARG A 555 -9.03 -0.37 20.01
N ILE A 556 -9.77 -0.41 21.10
CA ILE A 556 -11.14 0.05 21.24
C ILE A 556 -11.11 1.44 21.88
N ALA A 557 -11.51 2.47 21.12
CA ALA A 557 -11.67 3.82 21.63
C ALA A 557 -13.12 4.01 22.14
N LEU A 558 -13.25 4.31 23.42
CA LEU A 558 -14.52 4.52 24.11
C LEU A 558 -14.80 6.01 24.29
N ASP A 559 -15.98 6.33 24.83
CA ASP A 559 -16.30 7.69 25.26
C ASP A 559 -15.34 8.20 26.36
N LYS A 560 -15.25 9.54 26.50
CA LYS A 560 -14.40 10.22 27.49
C LYS A 560 -12.89 9.92 27.39
N LYS A 561 -12.40 9.50 26.23
CA LYS A 561 -10.98 9.17 25.95
C LYS A 561 -10.46 7.92 26.66
N GLU A 562 -11.34 7.04 27.16
CA GLU A 562 -10.92 5.71 27.61
C GLU A 562 -10.55 4.84 26.41
N VAL A 563 -9.51 4.02 26.57
CA VAL A 563 -9.03 3.09 25.55
C VAL A 563 -8.87 1.70 26.17
N ARG A 564 -9.25 0.67 25.44
CA ARG A 564 -9.01 -0.74 25.78
C ARG A 564 -8.33 -1.45 24.64
N GLU A 565 -7.40 -2.35 24.95
CA GLU A 565 -6.69 -3.15 23.97
C GLU A 565 -7.03 -4.64 24.10
N CYS A 566 -7.19 -5.29 22.95
CA CYS A 566 -7.14 -6.75 22.79
C CYS A 566 -5.86 -7.07 22.00
N ALA A 567 -4.86 -7.62 22.69
CA ALA A 567 -3.50 -7.84 22.19
C ALA A 567 -2.83 -8.98 22.99
N TYR A 568 -1.58 -9.33 22.68
CA TYR A 568 -0.84 -10.42 23.37
C TYR A 568 -0.86 -10.30 24.91
N PHE A 569 -0.78 -9.08 25.46
CA PHE A 569 -0.79 -8.82 26.91
C PHE A 569 -2.19 -8.76 27.53
N ASN A 570 -3.24 -8.73 26.70
CA ASN A 570 -4.63 -8.75 27.15
C ASN A 570 -5.51 -9.42 26.09
N LEU A 571 -5.60 -10.75 26.14
CA LEU A 571 -6.30 -11.55 25.13
C LEU A 571 -7.82 -11.31 25.10
N ARG A 572 -8.39 -10.63 26.11
CA ARG A 572 -9.84 -10.40 26.23
C ARG A 572 -10.14 -9.02 26.76
N CYS A 573 -11.09 -8.36 26.14
CA CYS A 573 -11.76 -7.20 26.72
C CYS A 573 -13.20 -7.14 26.22
N PRO A 574 -14.09 -6.35 26.86
CA PRO A 574 -15.48 -6.28 26.42
C PRO A 574 -15.60 -5.96 24.93
N GLY A 575 -16.21 -6.87 24.18
CA GLY A 575 -16.41 -6.78 22.74
C GLY A 575 -15.26 -7.32 21.88
N ALA A 576 -14.16 -7.84 22.45
CA ALA A 576 -13.04 -8.42 21.70
C ALA A 576 -12.41 -9.66 22.35
N LYS A 577 -12.11 -10.68 21.55
CA LYS A 577 -11.47 -11.94 21.98
C LYS A 577 -10.33 -12.34 21.04
N HIS A 578 -9.14 -12.59 21.58
CA HIS A 578 -7.94 -13.02 20.86
C HIS A 578 -7.78 -14.54 20.89
N SER A 579 -7.22 -15.11 19.81
CA SER A 579 -6.98 -16.56 19.68
C SER A 579 -5.71 -17.07 20.39
N GLY A 580 -5.11 -16.27 21.28
CA GLY A 580 -3.78 -16.51 21.86
C GLY A 580 -2.63 -15.93 21.03
N ASP A 581 -1.44 -15.87 21.65
CA ASP A 581 -0.22 -15.21 21.17
C ASP A 581 0.82 -16.23 20.66
N ILE A 582 1.24 -16.12 19.40
CA ILE A 582 2.24 -17.01 18.78
C ILE A 582 3.54 -16.28 18.51
N GLN A 583 4.61 -16.71 19.18
CA GLN A 583 5.93 -16.06 19.09
C GLN A 583 6.90 -16.78 18.12
N HIS A 584 6.56 -18.00 17.69
CA HIS A 584 7.42 -18.83 16.84
C HIS A 584 6.66 -19.37 15.64
N ILE A 585 7.32 -19.41 14.49
CA ILE A 585 6.77 -20.04 13.29
C ILE A 585 7.29 -21.48 13.12
N PRO A 586 6.45 -22.41 12.63
CA PRO A 586 6.87 -23.73 12.19
C PRO A 586 7.53 -23.69 10.81
N GLU A 587 8.13 -24.81 10.41
CA GLU A 587 8.83 -24.96 9.14
C GLU A 587 7.86 -24.80 7.94
N GLN A 588 8.12 -23.82 7.07
CA GLN A 588 7.50 -23.57 5.76
C GLN A 588 6.00 -23.19 5.73
N VAL A 589 5.20 -23.62 6.70
CA VAL A 589 3.72 -23.48 6.66
C VAL A 589 3.19 -22.21 7.32
N GLY A 590 4.03 -21.51 8.08
CA GLY A 590 3.67 -20.30 8.82
C GLY A 590 2.71 -20.56 9.98
N THR A 591 2.07 -19.50 10.47
CA THR A 591 1.12 -19.53 11.59
C THR A 591 0.07 -18.44 11.46
N ALA A 592 -0.98 -18.49 12.29
CA ALA A 592 -2.08 -17.54 12.23
C ALA A 592 -2.65 -17.14 13.59
N GLU A 593 -3.22 -15.93 13.64
CA GLU A 593 -3.95 -15.37 14.78
C GLU A 593 -5.27 -14.75 14.34
N TYR A 594 -6.22 -14.68 15.28
CA TYR A 594 -7.54 -14.12 15.09
C TYR A 594 -7.95 -13.20 16.25
N ILE A 595 -8.75 -12.19 15.93
CA ILE A 595 -9.52 -11.42 16.92
C ILE A 595 -10.98 -11.40 16.50
N GLU A 596 -11.87 -11.88 17.35
CA GLU A 596 -13.32 -11.72 17.17
C GLU A 596 -13.79 -10.43 17.83
N LEU A 597 -14.50 -9.59 17.09
CA LEU A 597 -15.12 -8.35 17.56
C LEU A 597 -16.64 -8.50 17.57
N ASN A 598 -17.28 -8.28 18.71
CA ASN A 598 -18.74 -8.30 18.84
C ASN A 598 -19.31 -6.88 18.81
N LEU A 599 -19.98 -6.51 17.72
CA LEU A 599 -20.46 -5.14 17.51
C LEU A 599 -21.52 -4.73 18.54
N ASN A 600 -22.37 -5.66 18.99
CA ASN A 600 -23.41 -5.32 19.98
C ASN A 600 -22.81 -5.06 21.36
N GLU A 601 -21.76 -5.79 21.74
CA GLU A 601 -21.06 -5.56 22.99
C GLU A 601 -20.20 -4.28 22.94
N LEU A 602 -19.54 -4.03 21.81
CA LEU A 602 -18.84 -2.77 21.54
C LEU A 602 -19.80 -1.57 21.62
N GLU A 603 -20.99 -1.67 21.02
CA GLU A 603 -22.01 -0.63 21.08
C GLU A 603 -22.51 -0.39 22.51
N LYS A 604 -22.79 -1.46 23.26
CA LYS A 604 -23.19 -1.38 24.68
C LYS A 604 -22.14 -0.75 25.58
N THR A 605 -20.86 -0.91 25.25
CA THR A 605 -19.76 -0.35 26.03
C THR A 605 -19.44 1.10 25.68
N GLY A 606 -20.12 1.68 24.67
CA GLY A 606 -19.87 3.05 24.22
C GLY A 606 -18.61 3.15 23.33
N ALA A 607 -18.24 2.08 22.63
CA ALA A 607 -17.11 2.13 21.70
C ALA A 607 -17.46 3.00 20.49
N ARG A 608 -16.63 4.00 20.20
CA ARG A 608 -16.73 4.86 19.02
C ARG A 608 -16.14 4.19 17.79
N TYR A 609 -14.89 3.73 17.92
CA TYR A 609 -14.19 3.03 16.86
C TYR A 609 -13.22 1.98 17.40
N VAL A 610 -12.93 0.98 16.58
CA VAL A 610 -11.92 -0.05 16.84
C VAL A 610 -10.85 0.04 15.77
N THR A 611 -9.59 0.26 16.17
CA THR A 611 -8.42 0.27 15.30
C THR A 611 -7.84 -1.14 15.21
N PHE A 612 -7.60 -1.62 13.99
CA PHE A 612 -6.97 -2.91 13.73
C PHE A 612 -5.50 -2.70 13.42
N SER A 613 -4.61 -3.44 14.06
CA SER A 613 -3.19 -3.35 13.79
C SER A 613 -2.49 -4.69 13.77
N CYS A 614 -1.40 -4.76 13.02
CA CYS A 614 -0.37 -5.76 13.19
C CYS A 614 1.00 -5.12 13.41
N ASN A 615 1.89 -5.77 14.15
CA ASN A 615 3.25 -5.29 14.38
C ASN A 615 4.25 -6.43 14.54
N ALA A 616 5.49 -6.19 14.10
CA ALA A 616 6.61 -7.05 14.45
C ALA A 616 7.05 -6.70 15.89
N TYR A 617 6.70 -7.56 16.84
CA TYR A 617 7.21 -7.45 18.21
C TYR A 617 8.73 -7.69 18.21
N SER A 618 9.12 -8.80 17.56
CA SER A 618 10.50 -9.18 17.29
C SER A 618 11.29 -8.09 16.52
N THR A 619 12.61 -8.22 16.45
CA THR A 619 13.44 -7.24 15.73
C THR A 619 13.17 -7.28 14.23
N GLY A 620 13.08 -6.10 13.60
CA GLY A 620 12.86 -5.96 12.17
C GLY A 620 11.55 -5.26 11.78
N ALA A 621 11.20 -5.39 10.51
CA ALA A 621 9.93 -4.89 9.96
C ALA A 621 8.88 -6.01 9.98
N LEU A 622 7.61 -5.67 9.67
CA LEU A 622 6.58 -6.68 9.40
C LEU A 622 7.08 -7.70 8.37
N SER A 623 6.83 -8.98 8.67
CA SER A 623 7.31 -10.09 7.84
C SER A 623 6.82 -9.94 6.40
N PRO A 624 7.70 -10.10 5.40
CA PRO A 624 7.26 -10.17 4.01
C PRO A 624 6.21 -11.28 3.83
N ASN A 625 5.22 -11.01 2.98
CA ASN A 625 4.11 -11.92 2.72
C ASN A 625 3.15 -12.17 3.90
N LEU A 626 3.32 -11.48 5.04
CA LEU A 626 2.32 -11.45 6.10
C LEU A 626 0.99 -10.98 5.54
N MET A 627 -0.07 -11.74 5.78
CA MET A 627 -1.43 -11.44 5.35
C MET A 627 -2.24 -10.94 6.54
N VAL A 628 -3.01 -9.86 6.36
CA VAL A 628 -4.01 -9.39 7.32
C VAL A 628 -5.30 -9.07 6.61
N GLY A 629 -6.42 -9.23 7.31
CA GLY A 629 -7.72 -8.93 6.77
C GLY A 629 -8.83 -9.12 7.78
N TRP A 630 -10.07 -9.07 7.28
CA TRP A 630 -11.24 -9.33 8.10
C TRP A 630 -12.34 -10.07 7.34
N MET A 631 -13.11 -10.83 8.11
CA MET A 631 -14.35 -11.49 7.73
C MET A 631 -15.51 -10.82 8.47
N ASN A 632 -16.72 -10.88 7.92
CA ASN A 632 -17.93 -10.42 8.61
C ASN A 632 -18.97 -11.54 8.75
N SER A 633 -19.76 -11.45 9.81
CA SER A 633 -20.79 -12.43 10.16
C SER A 633 -22.12 -12.18 9.43
N ALA A 634 -22.08 -11.85 8.14
CA ALA A 634 -23.30 -11.84 7.32
C ALA A 634 -24.02 -13.21 7.41
N TYR A 635 -23.23 -14.26 7.55
CA TYR A 635 -23.62 -15.62 7.89
C TYR A 635 -22.84 -16.08 9.12
N PRO A 636 -23.31 -17.10 9.87
CA PRO A 636 -22.60 -17.62 11.03
C PRO A 636 -21.17 -18.07 10.68
N MET A 637 -20.18 -17.60 11.46
CA MET A 637 -18.78 -17.99 11.33
C MET A 637 -18.39 -18.93 12.47
N THR A 638 -17.90 -20.13 12.15
CA THR A 638 -17.59 -21.17 13.16
C THR A 638 -16.14 -21.09 13.64
N VAL A 639 -15.88 -21.55 14.87
CA VAL A 639 -14.54 -21.82 15.40
C VAL A 639 -14.44 -23.32 15.66
N SER A 640 -13.36 -23.96 15.20
CA SER A 640 -13.17 -25.40 15.38
C SER A 640 -12.81 -25.72 16.84
N ASP A 641 -13.54 -26.67 17.44
CA ASP A 641 -13.22 -27.19 18.78
C ASP A 641 -11.92 -28.02 18.79
N LYS A 642 -11.57 -28.64 17.65
CA LYS A 642 -10.43 -29.55 17.53
C LYS A 642 -9.10 -28.81 17.54
N ASP A 643 -9.01 -27.74 16.75
CA ASP A 643 -7.77 -27.05 16.45
C ASP A 643 -7.90 -25.53 16.42
N GLY A 644 -9.07 -24.96 16.77
CA GLY A 644 -9.25 -23.50 16.85
C GLY A 644 -9.30 -22.77 15.51
N VAL A 645 -9.18 -23.47 14.37
CA VAL A 645 -9.24 -22.84 13.04
C VAL A 645 -10.57 -22.10 12.88
N ALA A 646 -10.48 -20.89 12.34
CA ALA A 646 -11.60 -19.96 12.23
C ALA A 646 -11.61 -19.20 10.89
N TYR A 647 -10.71 -19.57 9.97
CA TYR A 647 -10.60 -18.96 8.65
C TYR A 647 -11.54 -19.64 7.64
N ASP A 648 -12.30 -18.80 6.91
CA ASP A 648 -13.09 -19.21 5.76
C ASP A 648 -12.92 -18.17 4.63
N PRO A 649 -12.28 -18.51 3.50
CA PRO A 649 -12.09 -17.60 2.37
C PRO A 649 -13.41 -17.03 1.81
N SER A 650 -14.52 -17.78 1.91
CA SER A 650 -15.84 -17.32 1.45
C SER A 650 -16.43 -16.19 2.30
N CYS A 651 -15.95 -16.04 3.55
CA CYS A 651 -16.35 -14.98 4.47
C CYS A 651 -15.44 -13.75 4.41
N VAL A 652 -14.28 -13.83 3.74
CA VAL A 652 -13.30 -12.74 3.67
C VAL A 652 -13.89 -11.56 2.92
N GLN A 653 -14.04 -10.43 3.60
CA GLN A 653 -14.51 -9.20 2.98
C GLN A 653 -13.36 -8.42 2.35
N PHE A 654 -12.22 -8.37 3.04
CA PHE A 654 -11.03 -7.65 2.59
C PHE A 654 -9.76 -8.29 3.18
N MET A 655 -8.69 -8.31 2.38
CA MET A 655 -7.38 -8.81 2.80
C MET A 655 -6.26 -8.13 2.03
N VAL A 656 -5.12 -7.97 2.68
CA VAL A 656 -3.89 -7.42 2.12
C VAL A 656 -2.69 -8.26 2.55
N ARG A 657 -1.61 -8.15 1.79
CA ARG A 657 -0.32 -8.75 2.07
C ARG A 657 0.77 -7.68 2.19
N VAL A 658 1.65 -7.83 3.16
CA VAL A 658 2.82 -6.96 3.33
C VAL A 658 3.83 -7.22 2.21
N SER A 659 4.25 -6.16 1.52
CA SER A 659 5.25 -6.25 0.46
C SER A 659 6.66 -6.42 1.01
N GLU A 660 7.54 -7.06 0.22
CA GLU A 660 8.96 -7.21 0.55
C GLU A 660 9.71 -5.87 0.73
N ALA A 661 9.20 -4.80 0.10
CA ALA A 661 9.75 -3.46 0.20
C ALA A 661 9.28 -2.68 1.44
N ASN A 662 8.48 -3.30 2.32
CA ASN A 662 8.00 -2.66 3.54
C ASN A 662 9.17 -2.27 4.46
N LEU A 663 9.09 -1.05 4.99
CA LEU A 663 10.09 -0.46 5.89
C LEU A 663 9.50 -0.15 7.27
N SER A 664 8.32 -0.69 7.58
CA SER A 664 7.52 -0.34 8.77
C SER A 664 7.50 -1.49 9.77
N LYS A 665 7.53 -1.17 11.06
CA LYS A 665 7.44 -2.17 12.14
C LYS A 665 6.01 -2.62 12.40
N GLY A 666 5.06 -1.69 12.30
CA GLY A 666 3.65 -1.97 12.44
C GLY A 666 2.82 -1.28 11.36
N LEU A 667 1.59 -1.77 11.23
CA LEU A 667 0.60 -1.30 10.28
C LEU A 667 -0.77 -1.28 10.96
N VAL A 668 -1.41 -0.12 11.00
CA VAL A 668 -2.87 -0.06 11.14
C VAL A 668 -3.44 -0.39 9.77
N PHE A 669 -4.29 -1.42 9.71
CA PHE A 669 -4.86 -1.97 8.48
C PHE A 669 -6.39 -1.82 8.40
N GLY A 670 -7.02 -1.13 9.36
CA GLY A 670 -8.44 -0.84 9.29
C GLY A 670 -8.95 -0.14 10.54
N VAL A 671 -10.07 0.57 10.38
CA VAL A 671 -10.80 1.18 11.51
C VAL A 671 -12.29 0.87 11.38
N LEU A 672 -12.83 0.10 12.33
CA LEU A 672 -14.27 -0.11 12.47
C LEU A 672 -14.90 1.07 13.18
N LYS A 673 -15.78 1.78 12.49
CA LYS A 673 -16.72 2.73 13.09
C LYS A 673 -17.94 1.97 13.59
N VAL A 674 -18.06 1.86 14.92
CA VAL A 674 -19.01 0.94 15.56
C VAL A 674 -20.46 1.33 15.27
N ALA A 675 -20.81 2.60 15.52
CA ALA A 675 -22.17 3.10 15.30
C ALA A 675 -22.62 3.01 13.83
N GLN A 676 -21.71 3.30 12.89
CA GLN A 676 -21.98 3.24 11.45
C GLN A 676 -21.96 1.81 10.89
N ARG A 677 -21.43 0.85 11.66
CA ARG A 677 -21.16 -0.54 11.23
C ARG A 677 -20.38 -0.58 9.92
N GLU A 678 -19.30 0.18 9.88
CA GLU A 678 -18.45 0.34 8.70
C GLU A 678 -16.98 0.19 9.05
N ILE A 679 -16.23 -0.53 8.24
CA ILE A 679 -14.77 -0.59 8.33
C ILE A 679 -14.19 0.30 7.25
N VAL A 680 -13.38 1.28 7.64
CA VAL A 680 -12.59 2.09 6.72
C VAL A 680 -11.26 1.38 6.49
N TRP A 681 -10.95 1.05 5.24
CA TRP A 681 -9.61 0.58 4.88
C TRP A 681 -8.60 1.70 5.08
N LEU A 682 -7.65 1.49 5.98
CA LEU A 682 -6.64 2.47 6.34
C LEU A 682 -5.29 1.79 6.34
N GLU A 683 -4.34 2.30 5.56
CA GLU A 683 -2.94 1.91 5.65
C GLU A 683 -2.17 3.02 6.40
N MET A 684 -1.85 2.79 7.68
CA MET A 684 -1.03 3.71 8.47
C MET A 684 0.13 2.96 9.13
N PRO A 685 1.35 3.04 8.56
CA PRO A 685 2.52 2.43 9.17
C PRO A 685 2.96 3.18 10.44
N PHE A 686 3.49 2.43 11.40
CA PHE A 686 4.10 2.97 12.62
C PHE A 686 5.37 2.18 12.98
N SER A 687 6.15 2.70 13.93
CA SER A 687 7.49 2.17 14.27
C SER A 687 7.57 1.48 15.63
N SER A 688 6.49 1.49 16.41
CA SER A 688 6.45 0.88 17.74
C SER A 688 6.43 -0.65 17.68
N GLN A 689 6.95 -1.28 18.73
CA GLN A 689 6.88 -2.73 18.99
C GLN A 689 5.47 -3.21 19.31
N THR A 690 4.58 -2.33 19.74
CA THR A 690 3.21 -2.68 20.16
C THR A 690 2.21 -1.64 19.66
N ILE A 691 0.93 -2.02 19.64
CA ILE A 691 -0.21 -1.14 19.34
C ILE A 691 -0.23 0.15 20.18
N LEU A 692 0.42 0.16 21.35
CA LEU A 692 0.47 1.34 22.22
C LEU A 692 1.09 2.56 21.54
N GLY A 693 2.01 2.34 20.60
CA GLY A 693 2.62 3.43 19.83
C GLY A 693 1.86 3.85 18.57
N ALA A 694 0.69 3.27 18.29
CA ALA A 694 -0.20 3.79 17.26
C ALA A 694 -0.94 5.03 17.81
N ASP A 695 -0.52 6.22 17.39
CA ASP A 695 -1.08 7.49 17.88
C ASP A 695 -2.55 7.66 17.42
N ALA A 696 -3.47 7.71 18.38
CA ALA A 696 -4.89 7.91 18.14
C ALA A 696 -5.17 9.23 17.42
N SER A 697 -4.43 10.30 17.75
CA SER A 697 -4.60 11.61 17.13
C SER A 697 -4.25 11.57 15.65
N SER A 698 -3.17 10.88 15.28
CA SER A 698 -2.77 10.64 13.89
C SER A 698 -3.82 9.82 13.12
N ILE A 699 -4.42 8.81 13.76
CA ILE A 699 -5.49 8.00 13.14
C ILE A 699 -6.72 8.86 12.85
N GLU A 700 -7.21 9.61 13.85
CA GLU A 700 -8.36 10.50 13.69
C GLU A 700 -8.10 11.59 12.65
N ALA A 701 -6.92 12.21 12.67
CA ALA A 701 -6.52 13.21 11.68
C ALA A 701 -6.45 12.64 10.26
N LEU A 702 -5.99 11.39 10.12
CA LEU A 702 -5.92 10.70 8.83
C LEU A 702 -7.31 10.31 8.31
N LEU A 703 -8.20 9.82 9.19
CA LEU A 703 -9.60 9.55 8.83
C LEU A 703 -10.30 10.82 8.38
N LYS A 704 -10.19 11.91 9.15
CA LYS A 704 -10.76 13.21 8.78
C LYS A 704 -10.21 13.71 7.44
N ARG A 705 -8.89 13.57 7.22
CA ARG A 705 -8.28 13.92 5.93
C ARG A 705 -8.86 13.12 4.76
N LEU A 706 -9.11 11.82 4.93
CA LEU A 706 -9.70 10.98 3.87
C LEU A 706 -11.17 11.32 3.61
N GLU A 707 -11.91 11.78 4.63
CA GLU A 707 -13.30 12.22 4.50
C GLU A 707 -13.45 13.56 3.78
N GLU A 708 -12.48 14.45 3.93
CA GLU A 708 -12.45 15.77 3.31
C GLU A 708 -11.84 15.79 1.90
N LYS A 709 -11.31 14.66 1.43
CA LYS A 709 -10.75 14.58 0.07
C LYS A 709 -11.83 14.72 -0.97
N THR A 710 -11.44 15.33 -2.09
CA THR A 710 -12.26 15.36 -3.29
C THR A 710 -12.67 13.94 -3.69
N ALA A 711 -13.98 13.72 -3.80
CA ALA A 711 -14.55 12.41 -4.11
C ALA A 711 -14.62 12.17 -5.62
N VAL A 712 -14.70 10.88 -6.01
CA VAL A 712 -14.86 10.48 -7.42
C VAL A 712 -16.14 11.06 -8.02
N GLY A 713 -17.23 11.08 -7.24
CA GLY A 713 -18.50 11.67 -7.66
C GLY A 713 -18.39 13.15 -8.02
N GLU A 714 -17.65 13.94 -7.22
CA GLU A 714 -17.46 15.38 -7.46
C GLU A 714 -16.69 15.67 -8.75
N LEU A 715 -15.66 14.88 -9.07
CA LEU A 715 -14.95 15.04 -10.35
C LEU A 715 -15.81 14.67 -11.55
N LEU A 716 -16.59 13.59 -11.44
CA LEU A 716 -17.52 13.19 -12.50
C LEU A 716 -18.58 14.26 -12.74
N GLU A 717 -19.07 14.90 -11.67
CA GLU A 717 -20.03 16.00 -11.75
C GLU A 717 -19.44 17.24 -12.44
N ILE A 718 -18.20 17.65 -12.09
CA ILE A 718 -17.51 18.75 -12.80
C ILE A 718 -17.36 18.42 -14.29
N ARG A 719 -17.04 17.16 -14.63
CA ARG A 719 -16.90 16.73 -16.02
C ARG A 719 -18.24 16.77 -16.76
N ALA A 720 -19.30 16.23 -16.13
CA ALA A 720 -20.65 16.22 -16.68
C ALA A 720 -21.17 17.65 -16.93
N GLU A 721 -20.96 18.56 -15.99
CA GLU A 721 -21.32 19.98 -16.11
C GLU A 721 -20.68 20.61 -17.35
N VAL A 722 -19.37 20.40 -17.54
CA VAL A 722 -18.60 20.99 -18.64
C VAL A 722 -18.97 20.40 -20.00
N GLN A 723 -19.29 19.11 -20.04
CA GLN A 723 -19.68 18.38 -21.26
C GLN A 723 -21.18 18.53 -21.61
N GLY A 724 -21.94 19.28 -20.80
CA GLY A 724 -23.36 19.52 -21.00
C GLY A 724 -24.24 18.28 -20.78
N MET A 725 -23.78 17.32 -19.97
CA MET A 725 -24.52 16.09 -19.69
C MET A 725 -25.59 16.33 -18.62
N THR A 726 -26.72 15.64 -18.74
CA THR A 726 -27.80 15.68 -17.74
C THR A 726 -27.63 14.53 -16.74
N LEU A 727 -27.54 14.85 -15.45
CA LEU A 727 -27.53 13.82 -14.41
C LEU A 727 -28.92 13.16 -14.30
N VAL A 728 -28.95 11.84 -14.34
CA VAL A 728 -30.18 11.04 -14.16
C VAL A 728 -30.10 10.23 -12.86
N SER A 729 -31.24 9.94 -12.25
CA SER A 729 -31.33 9.23 -10.97
C SER A 729 -31.28 7.70 -11.08
N SER A 730 -31.42 7.15 -12.29
CA SER A 730 -31.49 5.72 -12.57
C SER A 730 -30.42 5.31 -13.57
N GLU A 731 -29.73 4.20 -13.29
CA GLU A 731 -28.66 3.67 -14.15
C GLU A 731 -29.16 3.31 -15.56
N ASN A 732 -30.42 2.86 -15.68
CA ASN A 732 -31.00 2.45 -16.96
C ASN A 732 -31.26 3.62 -17.90
N ASP A 733 -31.44 4.82 -17.36
CA ASP A 733 -31.79 6.02 -18.12
C ASP A 733 -30.54 6.77 -18.62
N ALA A 734 -29.34 6.27 -18.29
CA ALA A 734 -28.08 6.91 -18.60
C ALA A 734 -27.34 6.31 -19.80
N ASN A 735 -26.76 7.18 -20.62
CA ASN A 735 -25.79 6.81 -21.66
C ASN A 735 -24.44 6.42 -21.04
N GLU A 736 -23.99 7.16 -20.03
CA GLU A 736 -22.78 6.86 -19.26
C GLU A 736 -23.11 6.48 -17.81
N ARG A 737 -22.49 5.41 -17.31
CA ARG A 737 -22.83 4.81 -16.02
C ARG A 737 -21.59 4.66 -15.15
N TYR A 738 -21.60 5.33 -14.02
CA TYR A 738 -20.56 5.23 -12.99
C TYR A 738 -21.15 4.63 -11.73
N ASN A 739 -20.98 3.31 -11.59
CA ASN A 739 -21.40 2.57 -10.40
C ASN A 739 -20.24 2.26 -9.47
N TYR A 740 -20.54 1.77 -8.27
CA TYR A 740 -19.51 1.43 -7.28
C TYR A 740 -18.49 0.38 -7.78
N GLN A 741 -18.92 -0.56 -8.63
CA GLN A 741 -18.05 -1.60 -9.17
C GLN A 741 -16.99 -1.00 -10.11
N TRP A 742 -17.37 -0.04 -10.95
CA TRP A 742 -16.43 0.69 -11.80
C TRP A 742 -15.35 1.39 -10.96
N ALA A 743 -15.72 1.99 -9.83
CA ALA A 743 -14.77 2.69 -8.96
C ALA A 743 -13.75 1.77 -8.24
N LEU A 744 -13.98 0.45 -8.23
CA LEU A 744 -12.99 -0.52 -7.76
C LEU A 744 -11.83 -0.72 -8.76
N ASN A 745 -12.02 -0.34 -10.03
CA ASN A 745 -10.92 -0.27 -10.99
C ASN A 745 -10.20 1.08 -10.85
N THR A 746 -9.20 1.10 -9.96
CA THR A 746 -8.43 2.31 -9.64
C THR A 746 -7.68 2.89 -10.82
N ALA A 747 -7.31 2.06 -11.79
CA ALA A 747 -6.65 2.50 -13.01
C ALA A 747 -7.62 3.28 -13.90
N GLU A 748 -8.88 2.84 -14.03
CA GLU A 748 -9.94 3.61 -14.72
C GLU A 748 -10.30 4.89 -13.99
N VAL A 749 -10.42 4.87 -12.65
CA VAL A 749 -10.68 6.08 -11.85
C VAL A 749 -9.57 7.12 -12.06
N SER A 750 -8.30 6.69 -12.11
CA SER A 750 -7.19 7.60 -12.36
C SER A 750 -7.24 8.27 -13.74
N LYS A 751 -7.94 7.70 -14.74
CA LYS A 751 -8.11 8.34 -16.05
C LYS A 751 -8.91 9.65 -15.98
N LEU A 752 -9.71 9.86 -14.94
CA LEU A 752 -10.37 11.16 -14.70
C LEU A 752 -9.37 12.31 -14.53
N LEU A 753 -8.09 12.00 -14.27
CA LEU A 753 -7.00 12.96 -14.13
C LEU A 753 -6.24 13.19 -15.46
N LEU A 754 -6.49 12.38 -16.49
CA LEU A 754 -5.95 12.53 -17.85
C LEU A 754 -6.85 13.51 -18.64
N GLY A 755 -6.74 14.81 -18.35
CA GLY A 755 -7.49 15.88 -19.01
C GLY A 755 -6.64 17.08 -19.37
#